data_AF-A0A966XEP0-F1
#
_entry.id   AF-A0A966XEP0-F1
#
_cell.length_a   1.000
_cell.length_b   1.000
_cell.length_c   1.000
_cell.angle_alpha   90.00
_cell.angle_beta   90.00
_cell.angle_gamma   90.00
#
_symmetry.space_group_name_H-M   'P 1'
#
loop_
_entity.id
_entity.type
_entity.pdbx_description
1 polymer ?
#
loop_
_entity_poly.entity_id
_entity_poly.type
_entity_poly.pdbx_seq_one_letter_code
_entity_poly.pdbx_strand_id
1 'polypeptide(L)'
;MPFSLALGFMVTLAVLEAVLALLGLSIGDSEIALADVDGLELDLEALEGAYDTVDFADLELDCVEGVDLDAVAQTSLMSVIGFGEAPFMIWLAAFLLGFGATGMLVQSLLISFWGQSGNLMLVGLVSLFVGLLKARSVARSFASILPKTETAALSETSLSRRRGIISQGTAAFGKPAEVHVRDGFGNMHFLRAEPLQKDTKIPQDTEVLVLRDHRTKTYKSGDGALITKDRMRVDVGVEFYVSENATEEGIARAAQTLGDRTFFVDQLRDMIEGKLVDGLRSVAARMTMDELHENRSDFVQEVQNAVSSDLLKNGLELESVSLTALDQTPFEALDENNAFNAVGMRKLAEVIAQSKKERAEIEAQADVAVRRAAMEAERLRLNIEKEEEQARIAQIQELRTLEADQEAEIARKQEAALKEREIARVSREQNIRAAEIAKSRELEVAEQERQIVIAQKSEEESRARASADSARAEATKAAESVHTAREIAVAEREKHIALIEASKEAEREATQIRLAATAEKDAAADRAAAKREKAQADADAIIVTSEAKKLDLLAEAEGRRALVEADNVLSSRVVDMKVNLAKLEALPAIIAEMVKPAQKIDSIKIHQVTGLTGGNFGNGIPGADKPVVNQALDSIMGMAVQLPALKKLGDELGLSMEDGVSGILKDIG
;
A
#
# COMPACT_ATOMS: atom_id res chain seq x y z
N MET A 1 25.50 -60.85 -65.20
CA MET A 1 24.58 -59.84 -65.77
C MET A 1 24.28 -58.67 -64.82
N PRO A 2 23.89 -58.84 -63.54
CA PRO A 2 23.52 -57.68 -62.72
C PRO A 2 24.71 -56.75 -62.38
N PHE A 3 25.91 -57.31 -62.14
CA PHE A 3 27.10 -56.52 -61.82
C PHE A 3 27.62 -55.69 -63.01
N SER A 4 27.56 -56.24 -64.23
CA SER A 4 27.86 -55.50 -65.46
C SER A 4 26.83 -54.40 -65.75
N LEU A 5 25.54 -54.65 -65.44
CA LEU A 5 24.49 -53.65 -65.58
C LEU A 5 24.68 -52.50 -64.59
N ALA A 6 25.07 -52.78 -63.34
CA ALA A 6 25.36 -51.74 -62.35
C ALA A 6 26.54 -50.83 -62.77
N LEU A 7 27.62 -51.41 -63.32
CA LEU A 7 28.74 -50.65 -63.88
C LEU A 7 28.31 -49.85 -65.13
N GLY A 8 27.50 -50.45 -66.00
CA GLY A 8 26.93 -49.76 -67.16
C GLY A 8 26.10 -48.54 -66.75
N PHE A 9 25.23 -48.70 -65.76
CA PHE A 9 24.39 -47.62 -65.23
C PHE A 9 25.23 -46.49 -64.60
N MET A 10 26.30 -46.85 -63.87
CA MET A 10 27.24 -45.87 -63.32
C MET A 10 27.92 -45.06 -64.42
N VAL A 11 28.40 -45.70 -65.49
CA VAL A 11 29.01 -45.00 -66.63
C VAL A 11 28.00 -44.09 -67.33
N THR A 12 26.76 -44.55 -67.54
CA THR A 12 25.73 -43.69 -68.14
C THR A 12 25.41 -42.49 -67.28
N LEU A 13 25.37 -42.64 -65.95
CA LEU A 13 25.10 -41.56 -65.01
C LEU A 13 26.26 -40.56 -64.97
N ALA A 14 27.51 -41.03 -65.04
CA ALA A 14 28.70 -40.17 -65.14
C ALA A 14 28.75 -39.38 -66.47
N VAL A 15 28.39 -40.01 -67.59
CA VAL A 15 28.30 -39.32 -68.89
C VAL A 15 27.17 -38.29 -68.89
N LEU A 16 26.02 -38.62 -68.29
CA LEU A 16 24.90 -37.68 -68.17
C LEU A 16 25.28 -36.45 -67.33
N GLU A 17 25.92 -36.65 -66.18
CA GLU A 17 26.39 -35.54 -65.34
C GLU A 17 27.43 -34.69 -66.06
N ALA A 18 28.36 -35.30 -66.82
CA ALA A 18 29.33 -34.57 -67.63
C ALA A 18 28.69 -33.71 -68.72
N VAL A 19 27.62 -34.21 -69.35
CA VAL A 19 26.84 -33.46 -70.35
C VAL A 19 26.06 -32.32 -69.70
N LEU A 20 25.44 -32.55 -68.54
CA LEU A 20 24.71 -31.51 -67.81
C LEU A 20 25.64 -30.42 -67.29
N ALA A 21 26.80 -30.79 -66.76
CA ALA A 21 27.82 -29.84 -66.32
C ALA A 21 28.33 -28.94 -67.47
N LEU A 22 28.45 -29.48 -68.69
CA LEU A 22 28.76 -28.70 -69.89
C LEU A 22 27.64 -27.71 -70.27
N LEU A 23 26.39 -28.00 -69.90
CA LEU A 23 25.24 -27.13 -70.08
C LEU A 23 25.02 -26.15 -68.91
N GLY A 24 25.89 -26.17 -67.90
CA GLY A 24 25.75 -25.36 -66.69
C GLY A 24 24.61 -25.81 -65.76
N LEU A 25 24.08 -27.02 -65.99
CA LEU A 25 23.08 -27.65 -65.13
C LEU A 25 23.80 -28.70 -64.27
N SER A 26 23.52 -28.77 -62.98
CA SER A 26 23.92 -29.92 -62.16
C SER A 26 22.68 -30.61 -61.65
N ILE A 27 22.66 -31.94 -61.71
CA ILE A 27 21.59 -32.73 -61.05
C ILE A 27 21.66 -32.54 -59.52
N GLY A 28 22.82 -32.13 -59.00
CA GLY A 28 23.04 -31.91 -57.57
C GLY A 28 22.64 -30.52 -57.05
N ASP A 29 22.30 -29.57 -57.93
CA ASP A 29 21.95 -28.21 -57.53
C ASP A 29 20.46 -27.93 -57.76
N SER A 30 19.76 -27.64 -56.66
CA SER A 30 18.38 -27.21 -56.50
C SER A 30 17.24 -28.23 -56.63
N GLU A 31 16.35 -28.14 -55.62
CA GLU A 31 14.90 -28.08 -55.81
C GLU A 31 14.51 -28.05 -57.28
N ILE A 32 13.86 -29.12 -57.74
CA ILE A 32 13.16 -29.10 -59.01
C ILE A 32 12.11 -27.98 -58.91
N ALA A 33 12.36 -26.90 -59.65
CA ALA A 33 11.36 -25.94 -60.05
C ALA A 33 10.22 -26.68 -60.77
N LEU A 34 9.24 -27.14 -60.01
CA LEU A 34 7.88 -27.41 -60.48
C LEU A 34 7.16 -26.07 -60.61
N ALA A 35 7.60 -25.27 -61.59
CA ALA A 35 6.77 -24.22 -62.17
C ALA A 35 6.24 -24.75 -63.51
N ASP A 36 4.92 -24.77 -63.64
CA ASP A 36 4.12 -25.00 -64.84
C ASP A 36 4.28 -26.35 -65.57
N VAL A 37 3.62 -27.40 -65.06
CA VAL A 37 2.73 -28.23 -65.90
C VAL A 37 1.56 -28.72 -65.05
N ASP A 38 0.38 -28.19 -65.35
CA ASP A 38 -0.91 -28.56 -64.80
C ASP A 38 -1.26 -30.02 -65.14
N GLY A 39 -1.71 -30.78 -64.13
CA GLY A 39 -2.43 -32.04 -64.29
C GLY A 39 -1.58 -33.32 -64.34
N LEU A 40 -1.56 -34.07 -63.23
CA LEU A 40 -1.69 -35.53 -63.14
C LEU A 40 -1.72 -35.95 -61.66
N GLU A 41 -2.91 -36.15 -61.10
CA GLU A 41 -3.11 -36.86 -59.83
C GLU A 41 -2.76 -38.35 -60.02
N LEU A 42 -1.85 -38.87 -59.20
CA LEU A 42 -1.63 -40.30 -59.02
C LEU A 42 -1.90 -40.64 -57.55
N ASP A 43 -3.05 -41.27 -57.35
CA ASP A 43 -3.62 -41.73 -56.09
C ASP A 43 -2.75 -42.86 -55.52
N LEU A 44 -2.11 -42.61 -54.37
CA LEU A 44 -1.18 -43.55 -53.72
C LEU A 44 -1.84 -44.20 -52.49
N GLU A 45 -3.02 -44.78 -52.71
CA GLU A 45 -3.83 -45.46 -51.68
C GLU A 45 -3.56 -46.98 -51.60
N ALA A 46 -2.41 -47.46 -52.07
CA ALA A 46 -2.15 -48.88 -52.22
C ALA A 46 -0.80 -49.31 -51.65
N LEU A 47 -0.53 -49.07 -50.35
CA LEU A 47 0.42 -49.90 -49.59
C LEU A 47 0.31 -49.77 -48.06
N GLU A 48 -0.91 -49.64 -47.53
CA GLU A 48 -1.13 -49.67 -46.07
C GLU A 48 -1.45 -51.10 -45.64
N GLY A 49 -0.47 -51.80 -45.06
CA GLY A 49 -0.69 -53.18 -44.62
C GLY A 49 0.55 -53.95 -44.24
N ALA A 50 1.25 -53.52 -43.20
CA ALA A 50 1.90 -54.39 -42.21
C ALA A 50 2.80 -53.54 -41.30
N TYR A 51 2.49 -53.53 -40.01
CA TYR A 51 3.38 -53.56 -38.84
C TYR A 51 2.70 -52.79 -37.71
N ASP A 52 1.88 -53.52 -36.97
CA ASP A 52 1.34 -53.12 -35.68
C ASP A 52 2.12 -53.85 -34.56
N THR A 53 2.15 -53.22 -33.39
CA THR A 53 2.62 -53.67 -32.07
C THR A 53 4.12 -53.54 -31.75
N VAL A 54 4.50 -52.42 -31.13
CA VAL A 54 5.03 -52.40 -29.74
C VAL A 54 4.60 -51.10 -29.07
N ASP A 55 3.78 -51.23 -28.03
CA ASP A 55 3.38 -50.17 -27.10
C ASP A 55 4.44 -50.03 -26.00
N PHE A 56 5.00 -48.82 -25.85
CA PHE A 56 5.83 -48.41 -24.71
C PHE A 56 5.27 -47.09 -24.17
N ALA A 57 4.08 -47.16 -23.59
CA ALA A 57 3.66 -46.22 -22.56
C ALA A 57 4.39 -46.52 -21.23
N ASP A 58 4.62 -45.45 -20.47
CA ASP A 58 5.15 -45.36 -19.10
C ASP A 58 6.67 -45.22 -18.93
N LEU A 59 7.14 -43.97 -19.05
CA LEU A 59 8.16 -43.37 -18.19
C LEU A 59 7.98 -41.83 -18.20
N GLU A 60 7.29 -41.31 -17.19
CA GLU A 60 7.31 -39.88 -16.82
C GLU A 60 8.72 -39.50 -16.35
N LEU A 61 9.33 -38.51 -17.00
CA LEU A 61 10.62 -37.95 -16.60
C LEU A 61 10.53 -36.42 -16.61
N ASP A 62 10.81 -35.84 -15.44
CA ASP A 62 10.75 -34.40 -15.16
C ASP A 62 11.53 -33.56 -16.20
N CYS A 63 10.90 -32.47 -16.60
CA CYS A 63 11.40 -31.47 -17.53
C CYS A 63 12.60 -30.70 -16.95
N VAL A 64 13.76 -30.88 -17.57
CA VAL A 64 14.93 -30.00 -17.46
C VAL A 64 14.98 -29.12 -18.71
N GLU A 65 14.83 -27.81 -18.53
CA GLU A 65 15.01 -26.81 -19.58
C GLU A 65 16.45 -26.83 -20.10
N GLY A 66 16.61 -26.84 -21.43
CA GLY A 66 17.89 -26.61 -22.10
C GLY A 66 18.51 -27.79 -22.83
N VAL A 67 17.71 -28.66 -23.46
CA VAL A 67 18.21 -29.63 -24.44
C VAL A 67 17.55 -29.35 -25.78
N ASP A 68 18.37 -28.97 -26.77
CA ASP A 68 17.95 -28.79 -28.16
C ASP A 68 17.23 -30.05 -28.66
N LEU A 69 15.95 -29.89 -28.99
CA LEU A 69 15.04 -30.96 -29.41
C LEU A 69 15.32 -31.48 -30.83
N ASP A 70 16.35 -30.99 -31.52
CA ASP A 70 16.79 -31.51 -32.82
C ASP A 70 17.87 -32.62 -32.71
N ALA A 71 18.39 -32.89 -31.51
CA ALA A 71 19.50 -33.83 -31.33
C ALA A 71 19.08 -35.29 -31.01
N VAL A 72 17.78 -35.59 -30.91
CA VAL A 72 17.28 -36.95 -30.54
C VAL A 72 16.31 -37.54 -31.57
N ALA A 73 16.07 -36.87 -32.70
CA ALA A 73 15.44 -37.51 -33.85
C ALA A 73 16.53 -38.04 -34.80
N GLN A 74 16.50 -39.35 -35.07
CA GLN A 74 17.26 -40.04 -36.10
C GLN A 74 18.75 -40.31 -35.81
N THR A 75 19.02 -41.37 -35.04
CA THR A 75 20.03 -42.34 -35.49
C THR A 75 19.48 -43.06 -36.72
N SER A 76 19.24 -42.31 -37.80
CA SER A 76 18.67 -42.82 -39.03
C SER A 76 19.67 -43.82 -39.61
N LEU A 77 19.19 -45.03 -39.92
CA LEU A 77 19.93 -46.07 -40.62
C LEU A 77 20.71 -45.52 -41.85
N MET A 78 20.28 -44.39 -42.40
CA MET A 78 20.92 -43.66 -43.50
C MET A 78 22.32 -43.12 -43.14
N SER A 79 22.54 -42.62 -41.92
CA SER A 79 23.88 -42.16 -41.48
C SER A 79 24.88 -43.32 -41.35
N VAL A 80 24.41 -44.53 -41.01
CA VAL A 80 25.23 -45.74 -40.88
C VAL A 80 25.80 -46.16 -42.24
N ILE A 81 25.12 -45.86 -43.35
CA ILE A 81 25.61 -46.13 -44.71
C ILE A 81 26.29 -44.92 -45.37
N GLY A 82 26.47 -43.80 -44.64
CA GLY A 82 27.14 -42.58 -45.13
C GLY A 82 26.29 -41.70 -46.03
N PHE A 83 24.96 -41.81 -45.91
CA PHE A 83 24.00 -40.98 -46.64
C PHE A 83 23.87 -39.61 -45.94
N GLY A 84 23.93 -38.51 -46.70
CA GLY A 84 23.91 -37.13 -46.17
C GLY A 84 25.28 -36.50 -45.92
N GLU A 85 26.36 -37.30 -45.91
CA GLU A 85 27.74 -36.78 -45.79
C GLU A 85 28.29 -36.27 -47.15
N ALA A 86 27.67 -36.67 -48.27
CA ALA A 86 27.99 -36.22 -49.62
C ALA A 86 26.71 -36.12 -50.46
N PRO A 87 26.70 -35.31 -51.55
CA PRO A 87 25.62 -35.31 -52.53
C PRO A 87 25.26 -36.73 -52.97
N PHE A 88 23.96 -37.02 -53.05
CA PHE A 88 23.43 -38.35 -53.30
C PHE A 88 24.05 -39.03 -54.53
N MET A 89 24.36 -38.25 -55.57
CA MET A 89 24.98 -38.73 -56.80
C MET A 89 26.38 -39.34 -56.59
N ILE A 90 27.21 -38.70 -55.76
CA ILE A 90 28.57 -39.17 -55.45
C ILE A 90 28.50 -40.47 -54.63
N TRP A 91 27.57 -40.51 -53.67
CA TRP A 91 27.32 -41.69 -52.86
C TRP A 91 26.82 -42.88 -53.72
N LEU A 92 25.84 -42.64 -54.59
CA LEU A 92 25.25 -43.65 -55.47
C LEU A 92 26.27 -44.19 -56.49
N ALA A 93 27.08 -43.32 -57.09
CA ALA A 93 28.14 -43.73 -58.01
C ALA A 93 29.19 -44.61 -57.32
N ALA A 94 29.62 -44.24 -56.11
CA ALA A 94 30.56 -45.03 -55.31
C ALA A 94 29.98 -46.39 -54.90
N PHE A 95 28.68 -46.44 -54.56
CA PHE A 95 27.96 -47.68 -54.27
C PHE A 95 27.90 -48.60 -55.49
N LEU A 96 27.46 -48.10 -56.65
CA LEU A 96 27.32 -48.90 -57.88
C LEU A 96 28.66 -49.42 -58.38
N LEU A 97 29.72 -48.60 -58.30
CA LEU A 97 31.07 -49.00 -58.61
C LEU A 97 31.53 -50.11 -57.66
N GLY A 98 31.39 -49.91 -56.34
CA GLY A 98 31.77 -50.90 -55.33
C GLY A 98 31.03 -52.22 -55.49
N PHE A 99 29.71 -52.17 -55.69
CA PHE A 99 28.84 -53.32 -55.92
C PHE A 99 29.21 -54.06 -57.22
N GLY A 100 29.33 -53.34 -58.33
CA GLY A 100 29.59 -53.92 -59.64
C GLY A 100 31.00 -54.49 -59.77
N ALA A 101 32.02 -53.77 -59.31
CA ALA A 101 33.41 -54.22 -59.36
C ALA A 101 33.66 -55.42 -58.43
N THR A 102 33.15 -55.36 -57.19
CA THR A 102 33.30 -56.48 -56.24
C THR A 102 32.55 -57.72 -56.75
N GLY A 103 31.34 -57.54 -57.27
CA GLY A 103 30.56 -58.65 -57.82
C GLY A 103 31.21 -59.28 -59.05
N MET A 104 31.79 -58.48 -59.96
CA MET A 104 32.57 -59.02 -61.08
C MET A 104 33.83 -59.74 -60.62
N LEU A 105 34.56 -59.18 -59.65
CA LEU A 105 35.80 -59.76 -59.15
C LEU A 105 35.54 -61.09 -58.44
N VAL A 106 34.58 -61.14 -57.52
CA VAL A 106 34.18 -62.35 -56.82
C VAL A 106 33.68 -63.40 -57.82
N GLN A 107 32.81 -63.02 -58.76
CA GLN A 107 32.32 -63.95 -59.78
C GLN A 107 33.44 -64.49 -60.67
N SER A 108 34.40 -63.64 -61.05
CA SER A 108 35.55 -64.02 -61.87
C SER A 108 36.48 -65.00 -61.14
N LEU A 109 36.73 -64.78 -59.85
CA LEU A 109 37.50 -65.71 -59.02
C LEU A 109 36.78 -67.06 -58.86
N LEU A 110 35.47 -67.06 -58.62
CA LEU A 110 34.69 -68.30 -58.48
C LEU A 110 34.74 -69.14 -59.77
N ILE A 111 34.62 -68.49 -60.93
CA ILE A 111 34.74 -69.18 -62.23
C ILE A 111 36.18 -69.69 -62.44
N SER A 112 37.19 -68.90 -62.06
CA SER A 112 38.60 -69.30 -62.24
C SER A 112 39.01 -70.47 -61.35
N PHE A 113 38.49 -70.56 -60.12
CA PHE A 113 38.86 -71.61 -59.17
C PHE A 113 37.97 -72.85 -59.25
N TRP A 114 36.67 -72.68 -59.50
CA TRP A 114 35.69 -73.76 -59.46
C TRP A 114 35.00 -74.05 -60.80
N GLY A 115 35.35 -73.33 -61.87
CA GLY A 115 34.84 -73.57 -63.23
C GLY A 115 33.35 -73.27 -63.41
N GLN A 116 32.67 -72.78 -62.37
CA GLN A 116 31.25 -72.47 -62.36
C GLN A 116 30.99 -71.06 -61.81
N SER A 117 29.93 -70.43 -62.32
CA SER A 117 29.41 -69.18 -61.78
C SER A 117 28.81 -69.41 -60.40
N GLY A 118 29.21 -68.60 -59.41
CA GLY A 118 28.61 -68.62 -58.08
C GLY A 118 27.11 -68.34 -58.09
N ASN A 119 26.40 -68.79 -57.04
CA ASN A 119 24.98 -68.45 -56.85
C ASN A 119 24.84 -66.93 -56.76
N LEU A 120 24.00 -66.38 -57.65
CA LEU A 120 23.84 -64.96 -57.81
C LEU A 120 23.38 -64.25 -56.53
N MET A 121 22.54 -64.87 -55.71
CA MET A 121 22.08 -64.25 -54.46
C MET A 121 23.19 -64.12 -53.42
N LEU A 122 24.04 -65.14 -53.29
CA LEU A 122 25.15 -65.11 -52.33
C LEU A 122 26.23 -64.10 -52.74
N VAL A 123 26.62 -64.11 -54.02
CA VAL A 123 27.58 -63.13 -54.54
C VAL A 123 26.98 -61.72 -54.52
N GLY A 124 25.68 -61.60 -54.78
CA GLY A 124 24.94 -60.35 -54.69
C GLY A 124 24.97 -59.75 -53.28
N LEU A 125 24.68 -60.53 -52.24
CA LEU A 125 24.69 -60.07 -50.85
C LEU A 125 26.09 -59.62 -50.39
N VAL A 126 27.13 -60.38 -50.74
CA VAL A 126 28.52 -60.00 -50.42
C VAL A 126 28.91 -58.70 -51.12
N SER A 127 28.54 -58.57 -52.40
CA SER A 127 28.85 -57.37 -53.19
C SER A 127 28.04 -56.15 -52.72
N LEU A 128 26.80 -56.34 -52.27
CA LEU A 128 25.95 -55.29 -51.71
C LEU A 128 26.56 -54.71 -50.45
N PHE A 129 26.99 -55.58 -49.54
CA PHE A 129 27.63 -55.16 -48.30
C PHE A 129 28.93 -54.39 -48.55
N VAL A 130 29.80 -54.90 -49.43
CA VAL A 130 31.05 -54.22 -49.80
C VAL A 130 30.77 -52.90 -50.53
N GLY A 131 29.75 -52.86 -51.39
CA GLY A 131 29.30 -51.64 -52.07
C GLY A 131 28.90 -50.54 -51.09
N LEU A 132 28.09 -50.86 -50.07
CA LEU A 132 27.66 -49.90 -49.04
C LEU A 132 28.85 -49.38 -48.20
N LEU A 133 29.78 -50.27 -47.82
CA LEU A 133 30.98 -49.85 -47.09
C LEU A 133 31.86 -48.91 -47.91
N LYS A 134 31.96 -49.15 -49.23
CA LYS A 134 32.70 -48.25 -50.12
C LYS A 134 32.00 -46.92 -50.34
N ALA A 135 30.68 -46.91 -50.51
CA ALA A 135 29.91 -45.68 -50.58
C ALA A 135 30.11 -44.80 -49.34
N ARG A 136 30.03 -45.40 -48.14
CA ARG A 136 30.31 -44.72 -46.87
C ARG A 136 31.74 -44.16 -46.81
N SER A 137 32.74 -44.95 -47.20
CA SER A 137 34.14 -44.50 -47.18
C SER A 137 34.38 -43.30 -48.10
N VAL A 138 33.77 -43.30 -49.29
CA VAL A 138 33.88 -42.19 -50.24
C VAL A 138 33.15 -40.96 -49.72
N ALA A 139 31.92 -41.11 -49.19
CA ALA A 139 31.15 -39.99 -48.66
C ALA A 139 31.87 -39.26 -47.52
N ARG A 140 32.51 -39.99 -46.59
CA ARG A 140 33.33 -39.38 -45.52
C ARG A 140 34.55 -38.64 -46.03
N SER A 141 35.23 -39.25 -46.98
CA SER A 141 36.40 -38.62 -47.60
C SER A 141 35.99 -37.33 -48.31
N PHE A 142 34.82 -37.33 -48.96
CA PHE A 142 34.25 -36.15 -49.59
C PHE A 142 33.85 -35.07 -48.56
N ALA A 143 33.18 -35.46 -47.47
CA ALA A 143 32.83 -34.56 -46.37
C ALA A 143 34.05 -33.88 -45.74
N SER A 144 35.21 -34.54 -45.73
CA SER A 144 36.45 -33.93 -45.21
C SER A 144 37.06 -32.86 -46.14
N ILE A 145 36.68 -32.86 -47.42
CA ILE A 145 37.24 -31.95 -48.44
C ILE A 145 36.31 -30.75 -48.69
N LEU A 146 35.03 -30.89 -48.36
CA LEU A 146 34.04 -29.83 -48.53
C LEU A 146 34.32 -28.66 -47.57
N PRO A 147 34.44 -27.40 -48.06
CA PRO A 147 34.50 -26.25 -47.19
C PRO A 147 33.19 -26.16 -46.41
N LYS A 148 33.28 -26.32 -45.09
CA LYS A 148 32.13 -26.14 -44.21
C LYS A 148 31.82 -24.65 -44.17
N THR A 149 30.61 -24.27 -44.57
CA THR A 149 30.06 -22.96 -44.20
C THR A 149 29.73 -23.04 -42.71
N GLU A 150 30.73 -22.81 -41.87
CA GLU A 150 30.41 -22.40 -40.52
C GLU A 150 29.90 -20.96 -40.65
N THR A 151 28.61 -20.76 -40.40
CA THR A 151 28.14 -19.50 -39.84
C THR A 151 28.88 -19.34 -38.52
N ALA A 152 30.12 -18.84 -38.61
CA ALA A 152 30.90 -18.51 -37.45
C ALA A 152 30.08 -17.46 -36.70
N ALA A 153 29.50 -17.86 -35.57
CA ALA A 153 28.93 -16.94 -34.61
C ALA A 153 30.10 -16.12 -34.03
N LEU A 154 30.61 -15.16 -34.81
CA LEU A 154 31.53 -14.15 -34.32
C LEU A 154 30.75 -13.34 -33.30
N SER A 155 31.24 -13.34 -32.06
CA SER A 155 30.65 -12.49 -31.04
C SER A 155 30.73 -11.03 -31.48
N GLU A 156 29.68 -10.28 -31.15
CA GLU A 156 29.50 -8.85 -31.41
C GLU A 156 30.72 -7.99 -30.97
N THR A 157 31.57 -8.54 -30.08
CA THR A 157 32.85 -7.96 -29.62
C THR A 157 33.84 -7.66 -30.75
N SER A 158 33.91 -8.51 -31.78
CA SER A 158 34.89 -8.45 -32.88
C SER A 158 34.64 -7.33 -33.91
N LEU A 159 33.47 -6.70 -33.80
CA LEU A 159 33.00 -5.63 -34.69
C LEU A 159 33.21 -4.24 -34.08
N SER A 160 33.69 -4.17 -32.84
CA SER A 160 34.12 -2.91 -32.21
C SER A 160 35.35 -2.32 -32.93
N ARG A 161 35.42 -0.98 -32.98
CA ARG A 161 36.45 -0.18 -33.66
C ARG A 161 36.50 -0.33 -35.19
N ARG A 162 35.48 -0.94 -35.79
CA ARG A 162 35.35 -1.01 -37.25
C ARG A 162 34.50 0.14 -37.77
N ARG A 163 34.81 0.55 -39.00
CA ARG A 163 33.98 1.51 -39.73
C ARG A 163 32.79 0.78 -40.32
N GLY A 164 31.62 1.31 -40.08
CA GLY A 164 30.37 0.90 -40.69
C GLY A 164 29.70 2.08 -41.38
N ILE A 165 28.62 1.79 -42.08
CA ILE A 165 27.76 2.83 -42.67
C ILE A 165 26.36 2.60 -42.14
N ILE A 166 25.66 3.67 -41.81
CA ILE A 166 24.25 3.58 -41.40
C ILE A 166 23.43 3.13 -42.60
N SER A 167 23.01 1.87 -42.60
CA SER A 167 22.25 1.24 -43.68
C SER A 167 20.78 1.66 -43.65
N GLN A 168 20.20 1.81 -42.47
CA GLN A 168 18.77 2.14 -42.32
C GLN A 168 18.49 3.02 -41.10
N GLY A 169 17.78 4.13 -41.33
CA GLY A 169 17.33 5.05 -40.30
C GLY A 169 18.30 6.21 -40.01
N THR A 170 17.91 7.10 -39.09
CA THR A 170 18.77 8.17 -38.56
C THR A 170 19.09 7.84 -37.11
N ALA A 171 20.37 7.65 -36.80
CA ALA A 171 20.80 7.33 -35.44
C ALA A 171 20.67 8.58 -34.56
N ALA A 172 19.89 8.47 -33.49
CA ALA A 172 19.75 9.51 -32.47
C ALA A 172 19.72 8.86 -31.09
N PHE A 173 20.00 9.61 -30.03
CA PHE A 173 19.98 9.08 -28.67
C PHE A 173 18.63 8.43 -28.32
N GLY A 174 18.64 7.16 -27.90
CA GLY A 174 17.43 6.37 -27.64
C GLY A 174 16.68 5.89 -28.89
N LYS A 175 17.18 6.18 -30.10
CA LYS A 175 16.66 5.73 -31.39
C LYS A 175 17.80 5.11 -32.22
N PRO A 176 18.13 3.83 -31.97
CA PRO A 176 19.23 3.18 -32.66
C PRO A 176 18.89 2.92 -34.14
N ALA A 177 19.87 3.16 -35.01
CA ALA A 177 19.79 2.90 -36.45
C ALA A 177 20.60 1.65 -36.81
N GLU A 178 20.29 1.05 -37.95
CA GLU A 178 21.04 -0.10 -38.44
C GLU A 178 22.35 0.36 -39.08
N VAL A 179 23.44 -0.31 -38.73
CA VAL A 179 24.79 -0.05 -39.23
C VAL A 179 25.34 -1.34 -39.79
N HIS A 180 25.71 -1.34 -41.06
CA HIS A 180 26.41 -2.48 -41.63
C HIS A 180 27.93 -2.33 -41.49
N VAL A 181 28.60 -3.37 -40.99
CA VAL A 181 30.03 -3.40 -40.70
C VAL A 181 30.65 -4.61 -41.36
N ARG A 182 31.83 -4.45 -41.95
CA ARG A 182 32.57 -5.56 -42.56
C ARG A 182 33.52 -6.18 -41.53
N ASP A 183 33.46 -7.50 -41.33
CA ASP A 183 34.38 -8.23 -40.45
C ASP A 183 35.78 -8.43 -41.06
N GLY A 184 36.65 -9.15 -40.36
CA GLY A 184 38.06 -9.35 -40.76
C GLY A 184 38.21 -10.27 -41.96
N PHE A 185 37.16 -11.03 -42.28
CA PHE A 185 37.09 -12.00 -43.34
C PHE A 185 36.32 -11.47 -44.57
N GLY A 186 35.82 -10.25 -44.49
CA GLY A 186 35.10 -9.58 -45.58
C GLY A 186 33.59 -9.76 -45.56
N ASN A 187 33.03 -10.45 -44.55
CA ASN A 187 31.59 -10.64 -44.42
C ASN A 187 30.92 -9.38 -43.87
N MET A 188 29.67 -9.16 -44.28
CA MET A 188 28.85 -8.05 -43.82
C MET A 188 28.04 -8.47 -42.59
N HIS A 189 28.06 -7.63 -41.57
CA HIS A 189 27.30 -7.78 -40.33
C HIS A 189 26.40 -6.57 -40.13
N PHE A 190 25.19 -6.77 -39.63
CA PHE A 190 24.23 -5.70 -39.37
C PHE A 190 24.08 -5.52 -37.86
N LEU A 191 24.32 -4.29 -37.39
CA LEU A 191 24.33 -3.91 -35.98
C LEU A 191 23.27 -2.84 -35.74
N ARG A 192 22.76 -2.71 -34.52
CA ARG A 192 21.97 -1.55 -34.10
C ARG A 192 22.83 -0.63 -33.25
N ALA A 193 23.05 0.61 -33.68
CA ALA A 193 23.92 1.55 -32.99
C ALA A 193 23.24 2.92 -32.78
N GLU A 194 23.61 3.60 -31.71
CA GLU A 194 23.20 4.96 -31.38
C GLU A 194 24.42 5.88 -31.22
N PRO A 195 24.28 7.21 -31.39
CA PRO A 195 25.40 8.12 -31.26
C PRO A 195 25.88 8.26 -29.80
N LEU A 196 27.20 8.32 -29.60
CA LEU A 196 27.84 8.48 -28.28
C LEU A 196 27.45 9.80 -27.58
N GLN A 197 27.22 10.86 -28.36
CA GLN A 197 26.81 12.17 -27.85
C GLN A 197 25.29 12.32 -27.94
N LYS A 198 24.65 12.72 -26.84
CA LYS A 198 23.17 12.80 -26.71
C LYS A 198 22.51 13.72 -27.74
N ASP A 199 23.19 14.79 -28.16
CA ASP A 199 22.64 15.81 -29.07
C ASP A 199 22.95 15.56 -30.56
N THR A 200 23.71 14.51 -30.87
CA THR A 200 24.11 14.21 -32.24
C THR A 200 23.05 13.37 -32.94
N LYS A 201 22.74 13.71 -34.19
CA LYS A 201 21.93 12.89 -35.09
C LYS A 201 22.76 12.52 -36.31
N ILE A 202 22.86 11.24 -36.60
CA ILE A 202 23.66 10.73 -37.72
C ILE A 202 22.71 10.19 -38.80
N PRO A 203 22.64 10.80 -39.99
CA PRO A 203 21.74 10.38 -41.05
C PRO A 203 22.21 9.07 -41.72
N GLN A 204 21.29 8.44 -42.45
CA GLN A 204 21.59 7.28 -43.31
C GLN A 204 22.72 7.60 -44.29
N ASP A 205 23.46 6.57 -44.72
CA ASP A 205 24.62 6.66 -45.62
C ASP A 205 25.83 7.42 -45.04
N THR A 206 25.84 7.65 -43.73
CA THR A 206 27.01 8.23 -43.05
C THR A 206 27.95 7.12 -42.57
N GLU A 207 29.24 7.28 -42.87
CA GLU A 207 30.29 6.42 -42.31
C GLU A 207 30.46 6.72 -40.81
N VAL A 208 30.35 5.69 -39.98
CA VAL A 208 30.43 5.75 -38.52
C VAL A 208 31.46 4.78 -38.01
N LEU A 209 32.18 5.19 -36.95
CA LEU A 209 33.03 4.28 -36.21
C LEU A 209 32.20 3.60 -35.11
N VAL A 210 32.06 2.29 -35.17
CA VAL A 210 31.31 1.54 -34.16
C VAL A 210 32.19 1.36 -32.93
N LEU A 211 31.73 1.92 -31.81
CA LEU A 211 32.41 1.86 -30.52
C LEU A 211 31.54 1.09 -29.54
N ARG A 212 32.17 0.32 -28.66
CA ARG A 212 31.51 -0.30 -27.51
C ARG A 212 31.70 0.60 -26.30
N ASP A 213 30.63 0.98 -25.63
CA ASP A 213 30.72 1.76 -24.38
C ASP A 213 31.15 0.83 -23.24
N HIS A 214 32.31 1.10 -22.63
CA HIS A 214 32.93 0.30 -21.57
C HIS A 214 32.75 0.92 -20.19
N ARG A 215 31.59 1.50 -19.88
CA ARG A 215 31.31 1.97 -18.51
C ARG A 215 31.21 0.79 -17.55
N THR A 216 32.19 0.65 -16.67
CA THR A 216 32.14 -0.29 -15.55
C THR A 216 31.34 0.35 -14.43
N LYS A 217 30.02 0.15 -14.45
CA LYS A 217 29.16 0.52 -13.33
C LYS A 217 29.29 -0.55 -12.26
N THR A 218 29.91 -0.21 -11.13
CA THR A 218 29.89 -1.08 -9.95
C THR A 218 28.78 -0.61 -9.04
N TYR A 219 27.66 -1.32 -9.06
CA TYR A 219 26.58 -1.14 -8.10
C TYR A 219 26.71 -2.21 -7.03
N LYS A 220 26.92 -1.80 -5.78
CA LYS A 220 26.96 -2.71 -4.64
C LYS A 220 25.75 -2.45 -3.76
N SER A 221 24.89 -3.47 -3.66
CA SER A 221 23.71 -3.48 -2.82
C SER A 221 23.50 -4.87 -2.22
N GLY A 222 22.82 -4.95 -1.07
CA GLY A 222 22.56 -6.20 -0.35
C GLY A 222 23.84 -6.85 0.16
N ASP A 223 24.10 -8.10 -0.24
CA ASP A 223 25.28 -8.85 0.24
C ASP A 223 26.61 -8.18 -0.19
N GLY A 224 26.60 -7.49 -1.34
CA GLY A 224 27.75 -6.75 -1.86
C GLY A 224 28.03 -5.40 -1.18
N ALA A 225 27.15 -4.94 -0.29
CA ALA A 225 27.26 -3.64 0.39
C ALA A 225 28.58 -3.47 1.16
N LEU A 226 29.03 -2.23 1.27
CA LEU A 226 30.22 -1.88 2.04
C LEU A 226 29.89 -1.87 3.54
N ILE A 227 30.84 -2.29 4.37
CA ILE A 227 30.72 -2.23 5.82
C ILE A 227 31.60 -1.09 6.33
N THR A 228 30.99 -0.15 7.03
CA THR A 228 31.68 1.01 7.59
C THR A 228 32.35 0.70 8.93
N LYS A 229 33.11 1.66 9.46
CA LYS A 229 33.76 1.59 10.78
C LYS A 229 32.78 1.29 11.91
N ASP A 230 31.59 1.87 11.85
CA ASP A 230 30.48 1.69 12.78
C ASP A 230 29.65 0.42 12.53
N ARG A 231 30.11 -0.46 11.64
CA ARG A 231 29.47 -1.74 11.26
C ARG A 231 28.11 -1.56 10.59
N MET A 232 27.88 -0.40 9.98
CA MET A 232 26.70 -0.15 9.16
C MET A 232 26.97 -0.66 7.75
N ARG A 233 25.93 -1.23 7.12
CA ARG A 233 25.98 -1.62 5.72
C ARG A 233 25.46 -0.48 4.84
N VAL A 234 26.22 -0.20 3.79
CA VAL A 234 26.02 0.95 2.92
C VAL A 234 26.07 0.49 1.49
N ASP A 235 25.01 0.81 0.77
CA ASP A 235 24.88 0.57 -0.64
C ASP A 235 25.55 1.73 -1.39
N VAL A 236 26.49 1.39 -2.27
CA VAL A 236 27.33 2.37 -2.95
C VAL A 236 27.32 2.09 -4.45
N GLY A 237 26.95 3.11 -5.22
CA GLY A 237 27.14 3.15 -6.67
C GLY A 237 28.37 3.98 -6.98
N VAL A 238 29.40 3.35 -7.55
CA VAL A 238 30.64 4.03 -7.96
C VAL A 238 30.93 3.75 -9.42
N GLU A 239 31.37 4.78 -10.13
CA GLU A 239 31.88 4.67 -11.49
C GLU A 239 33.38 4.95 -11.49
N PHE A 240 34.15 4.02 -12.05
CA PHE A 240 35.59 4.15 -12.22
C PHE A 240 35.91 4.34 -13.69
N TYR A 241 36.70 5.35 -14.00
CA TYR A 241 37.24 5.60 -15.33
C TYR A 241 38.69 5.12 -15.34
N VAL A 242 38.94 3.98 -15.97
CA VAL A 242 40.25 3.32 -16.01
C VAL A 242 40.75 3.29 -17.45
N SER A 243 42.01 3.67 -17.65
CA SER A 243 42.68 3.65 -18.94
C SER A 243 44.03 2.93 -18.84
N GLU A 244 44.66 2.67 -19.98
CA GLU A 244 46.03 2.14 -20.01
C GLU A 244 47.02 3.27 -19.73
N ASN A 245 48.05 3.00 -18.93
CA ASN A 245 49.14 3.95 -18.75
C ASN A 245 49.93 4.06 -20.05
N ALA A 246 49.90 5.24 -20.68
CA ALA A 246 50.44 5.49 -22.02
C ALA A 246 51.99 5.43 -22.13
N THR A 247 52.70 5.11 -21.04
CA THR A 247 54.15 4.88 -21.06
C THR A 247 54.49 3.54 -21.70
N GLU A 248 55.65 3.42 -22.35
CA GLU A 248 56.11 2.16 -22.97
C GLU A 248 56.15 1.01 -21.94
N GLU A 249 56.62 1.29 -20.73
CA GLU A 249 56.59 0.33 -19.61
C GLU A 249 55.17 0.02 -19.13
N GLY A 250 54.26 1.00 -19.14
CA GLY A 250 52.85 0.82 -18.79
C GLY A 250 52.14 -0.12 -19.76
N ILE A 251 52.28 0.15 -21.05
CA ILE A 251 51.71 -0.66 -22.14
C ILE A 251 52.31 -2.07 -22.14
N ALA A 252 53.63 -2.22 -21.94
CA ALA A 252 54.25 -3.54 -21.86
C ALA A 252 53.75 -4.35 -20.66
N ARG A 253 53.60 -3.73 -19.49
CA ARG A 253 53.01 -4.37 -18.29
C ARG A 253 51.55 -4.71 -18.50
N ALA A 254 50.75 -3.83 -19.09
CA ALA A 254 49.35 -4.08 -19.41
C ALA A 254 49.21 -5.26 -20.38
N ALA A 255 49.98 -5.27 -21.47
CA ALA A 255 50.01 -6.38 -22.42
C ALA A 255 50.42 -7.71 -21.77
N GLN A 256 51.38 -7.70 -20.83
CA GLN A 256 51.82 -8.92 -20.14
C GLN A 256 50.82 -9.41 -19.08
N THR A 257 50.18 -8.50 -18.35
CA THR A 257 49.27 -8.84 -17.23
C THR A 257 47.84 -9.12 -17.69
N LEU A 258 47.35 -8.37 -18.68
CA LEU A 258 46.02 -8.52 -19.24
C LEU A 258 46.01 -9.63 -20.30
N GLY A 259 47.04 -9.68 -21.17
CA GLY A 259 47.21 -10.73 -22.17
C GLY A 259 45.94 -10.99 -22.98
N ASP A 260 45.56 -12.25 -23.12
CA ASP A 260 44.36 -12.65 -23.86
C ASP A 260 43.03 -12.20 -23.20
N ARG A 261 43.05 -11.78 -21.94
CA ARG A 261 41.85 -11.29 -21.25
C ARG A 261 41.35 -9.96 -21.82
N THR A 262 42.19 -9.21 -22.53
CA THR A 262 41.74 -7.98 -23.23
C THR A 262 40.70 -8.29 -24.30
N PHE A 263 40.65 -9.53 -24.82
CA PHE A 263 39.63 -9.95 -25.78
C PHE A 263 38.31 -10.35 -25.12
N PHE A 264 38.30 -10.60 -23.80
CA PHE A 264 37.13 -11.05 -23.04
C PHE A 264 36.71 -10.00 -22.01
N VAL A 265 35.70 -9.19 -22.36
CA VAL A 265 35.24 -8.04 -21.56
C VAL A 265 34.85 -8.45 -20.14
N ASP A 266 34.16 -9.57 -19.95
CA ASP A 266 33.73 -10.01 -18.62
C ASP A 266 34.93 -10.40 -17.74
N GLN A 267 35.93 -11.09 -18.30
CA GLN A 267 37.13 -11.47 -17.54
C GLN A 267 37.99 -10.26 -17.17
N LEU A 268 38.09 -9.29 -18.08
CA LEU A 268 38.77 -8.02 -17.82
C LEU A 268 38.02 -7.24 -16.73
N ARG A 269 36.69 -7.16 -16.83
CA ARG A 269 35.84 -6.50 -15.84
C ARG A 269 36.01 -7.14 -14.47
N ASP A 270 35.84 -8.45 -14.35
CA ASP A 270 35.88 -9.14 -13.06
C ASP A 270 37.25 -8.97 -12.36
N MET A 271 38.33 -8.98 -13.13
CA MET A 271 39.67 -8.76 -12.61
C MET A 271 39.88 -7.33 -12.09
N ILE A 272 39.43 -6.32 -12.85
CA ILE A 272 39.54 -4.91 -12.45
C ILE A 272 38.60 -4.64 -11.27
N GLU A 273 37.34 -5.07 -11.37
CA GLU A 273 36.32 -4.92 -10.35
C GLU A 273 36.76 -5.49 -9.00
N GLY A 274 37.37 -6.68 -8.98
CA GLY A 274 37.89 -7.27 -7.73
C GLY A 274 38.85 -6.34 -6.99
N LYS A 275 39.77 -5.67 -7.71
CA LYS A 275 40.73 -4.73 -7.13
C LYS A 275 40.09 -3.41 -6.71
N LEU A 276 39.18 -2.88 -7.54
CA LEU A 276 38.45 -1.64 -7.24
C LEU A 276 37.59 -1.82 -5.97
N VAL A 277 36.89 -2.95 -5.86
CA VAL A 277 36.03 -3.29 -4.71
C VAL A 277 36.84 -3.50 -3.44
N ASP A 278 38.03 -4.11 -3.53
CA ASP A 278 38.91 -4.26 -2.37
C ASP A 278 39.36 -2.90 -1.81
N GLY A 279 39.73 -1.97 -2.70
CA GLY A 279 40.03 -0.58 -2.31
C GLY A 279 38.85 0.14 -1.68
N LEU A 280 37.65 0.02 -2.28
CA LEU A 280 36.42 0.58 -1.72
C LEU A 280 36.13 0.05 -0.31
N ARG A 281 36.24 -1.26 -0.09
CA ARG A 281 36.01 -1.89 1.21
C ARG A 281 37.04 -1.45 2.25
N SER A 282 38.30 -1.35 1.86
CA SER A 282 39.40 -0.93 2.73
C SER A 282 39.21 0.49 3.27
N VAL A 283 38.78 1.42 2.40
CA VAL A 283 38.50 2.80 2.80
C VAL A 283 37.20 2.89 3.61
N ALA A 284 36.13 2.26 3.15
CA ALA A 284 34.84 2.28 3.85
C ALA A 284 34.96 1.76 5.29
N ALA A 285 35.76 0.72 5.53
CA ALA A 285 35.97 0.16 6.88
C ALA A 285 36.63 1.14 7.88
N ARG A 286 37.23 2.24 7.40
CA ARG A 286 37.91 3.25 8.24
C ARG A 286 37.05 4.47 8.55
N MET A 287 35.98 4.69 7.78
CA MET A 287 35.09 5.84 7.91
C MET A 287 33.74 5.42 8.48
N THR A 288 33.06 6.30 9.21
CA THR A 288 31.68 6.06 9.68
C THR A 288 30.67 6.36 8.57
N MET A 289 29.45 5.83 8.68
CA MET A 289 28.37 6.12 7.73
C MET A 289 28.16 7.63 7.51
N ASP A 290 28.13 8.40 8.60
CA ASP A 290 27.97 9.86 8.54
C ASP A 290 29.13 10.54 7.79
N GLU A 291 30.38 10.11 8.04
CA GLU A 291 31.56 10.63 7.33
C GLU A 291 31.50 10.35 5.82
N LEU A 292 31.00 9.17 5.39
CA LEU A 292 30.79 8.90 3.96
C LEU A 292 29.73 9.80 3.34
N HIS A 293 28.68 10.16 4.09
CA HIS A 293 27.59 11.00 3.59
C HIS A 293 27.95 12.48 3.53
N GLU A 294 28.62 13.00 4.57
CA GLU A 294 28.99 14.42 4.69
C GLU A 294 30.27 14.75 3.91
N ASN A 295 31.29 13.89 3.97
CA ASN A 295 32.61 14.12 3.38
C ASN A 295 32.89 13.19 2.18
N ARG A 296 31.95 13.16 1.22
CA ARG A 296 32.04 12.31 0.02
C ARG A 296 33.33 12.49 -0.77
N SER A 297 33.84 13.72 -0.86
CA SER A 297 35.08 14.04 -1.58
C SER A 297 36.30 13.34 -0.96
N ASP A 298 36.36 13.30 0.37
CA ASP A 298 37.48 12.67 1.09
C ASP A 298 37.47 11.16 0.88
N PHE A 299 36.28 10.54 0.94
CA PHE A 299 36.11 9.13 0.61
C PHE A 299 36.60 8.82 -0.82
N VAL A 300 36.17 9.60 -1.82
CA VAL A 300 36.59 9.42 -3.21
C VAL A 300 38.11 9.57 -3.38
N GLN A 301 38.71 10.56 -2.72
CA GLN A 301 40.16 10.79 -2.77
C GLN A 301 40.94 9.64 -2.12
N GLU A 302 40.49 9.13 -0.98
CA GLU A 302 41.10 7.98 -0.31
C GLU A 302 40.98 6.72 -1.17
N VAL A 303 39.83 6.49 -1.82
CA VAL A 303 39.63 5.37 -2.75
C VAL A 303 40.56 5.48 -3.95
N GLN A 304 40.70 6.67 -4.54
CA GLN A 304 41.63 6.90 -5.65
C GLN A 304 43.07 6.55 -5.24
N ASN A 305 43.50 7.00 -4.06
CA ASN A 305 44.84 6.73 -3.52
C ASN A 305 45.05 5.24 -3.22
N ALA A 306 44.05 4.57 -2.66
CA ALA A 306 44.12 3.15 -2.31
C ALA A 306 44.27 2.25 -3.54
N VAL A 307 43.54 2.58 -4.62
CA VAL A 307 43.44 1.72 -5.81
C VAL A 307 44.51 2.02 -6.86
N SER A 308 45.02 3.26 -6.92
CA SER A 308 46.01 3.71 -7.91
C SER A 308 47.24 2.79 -7.99
N SER A 309 47.82 2.42 -6.85
CA SER A 309 49.02 1.56 -6.80
C SER A 309 48.80 0.18 -7.42
N ASP A 310 47.63 -0.42 -7.21
CA ASP A 310 47.33 -1.77 -7.67
C ASP A 310 46.90 -1.85 -9.13
N LEU A 311 46.36 -0.76 -9.67
CA LEU A 311 46.14 -0.58 -11.11
C LEU A 311 47.46 -0.35 -11.85
N LEU A 312 48.35 0.47 -11.31
CA LEU A 312 49.66 0.77 -11.92
C LEU A 312 50.53 -0.49 -12.08
N LYS A 313 50.48 -1.43 -11.13
CA LYS A 313 51.17 -2.74 -11.25
C LYS A 313 50.69 -3.56 -12.46
N ASN A 314 49.46 -3.35 -12.89
CA ASN A 314 48.86 -3.99 -14.06
C ASN A 314 48.99 -3.13 -15.32
N GLY A 315 49.75 -2.02 -15.29
CA GLY A 315 49.88 -1.10 -16.42
C GLY A 315 48.62 -0.26 -16.68
N LEU A 316 47.68 -0.22 -15.74
CA LEU A 316 46.46 0.58 -15.81
C LEU A 316 46.61 1.86 -14.98
N GLU A 317 45.93 2.91 -15.40
CA GLU A 317 45.83 4.20 -14.70
C GLU A 317 44.37 4.51 -14.40
N LEU A 318 44.13 5.11 -13.24
CA LEU A 318 42.81 5.56 -12.81
C LEU A 318 42.65 7.03 -13.17
N GLU A 319 41.80 7.33 -14.15
CA GLU A 319 41.55 8.69 -14.63
C GLU A 319 40.67 9.47 -13.64
N SER A 320 39.57 8.87 -13.20
CA SER A 320 38.69 9.46 -12.20
C SER A 320 37.79 8.43 -11.52
N VAL A 321 37.29 8.79 -10.35
CA VAL A 321 36.30 8.04 -9.58
C VAL A 321 35.12 8.96 -9.31
N SER A 322 33.91 8.48 -9.53
CA SER A 322 32.68 9.22 -9.28
C SER A 322 31.71 8.40 -8.44
N LEU A 323 31.24 8.98 -7.34
CA LEU A 323 30.21 8.40 -6.48
C LEU A 323 28.82 8.80 -7.03
N THR A 324 28.08 7.84 -7.58
CA THR A 324 26.78 8.07 -8.20
C THR A 324 25.61 7.86 -7.25
N ALA A 325 25.73 6.92 -6.33
CA ALA A 325 24.72 6.62 -5.32
C ALA A 325 25.39 6.24 -3.99
N LEU A 326 24.77 6.66 -2.88
CA LEU A 326 25.18 6.30 -1.53
C LEU A 326 23.92 6.30 -0.67
N ASP A 327 23.56 5.13 -0.17
CA ASP A 327 22.43 4.98 0.74
C ASP A 327 22.71 3.87 1.76
N GLN A 328 22.00 3.91 2.88
CA GLN A 328 22.07 2.84 3.86
C GLN A 328 21.33 1.61 3.33
N THR A 329 21.90 0.42 3.53
CA THR A 329 21.16 -0.82 3.25
C THR A 329 19.91 -0.87 4.16
N PRO A 330 18.69 -1.11 3.60
CA PRO A 330 17.46 -1.17 4.37
C PRO A 330 17.50 -2.21 5.49
N PHE A 331 16.81 -1.94 6.60
CA PHE A 331 16.77 -2.81 7.79
C PHE A 331 16.34 -4.25 7.46
N GLU A 332 15.35 -4.42 6.58
CA GLU A 332 14.79 -5.71 6.18
C GLU A 332 15.79 -6.60 5.42
N ALA A 333 16.77 -5.99 4.75
CA ALA A 333 17.79 -6.70 3.99
C ALA A 333 18.98 -7.18 4.86
N LEU A 334 18.98 -6.87 6.16
CA LEU A 334 20.05 -7.21 7.09
C LEU A 334 19.76 -8.52 7.83
N ASP A 335 20.59 -9.54 7.57
CA ASP A 335 20.51 -10.82 8.28
C ASP A 335 20.98 -10.69 9.75
N GLU A 336 20.11 -10.97 10.70
CA GLU A 336 20.39 -10.96 12.14
C GLU A 336 21.42 -12.03 12.57
N ASN A 337 21.53 -13.13 11.82
CA ASN A 337 22.46 -14.21 12.14
C ASN A 337 23.92 -13.84 11.82
N ASN A 338 24.14 -12.77 11.05
CA ASN A 338 25.46 -12.25 10.77
C ASN A 338 25.95 -11.34 11.91
N ALA A 339 27.11 -11.66 12.50
CA ALA A 339 27.66 -10.92 13.64
C ALA A 339 27.88 -9.42 13.38
N PHE A 340 28.25 -9.02 12.15
CA PHE A 340 28.43 -7.61 11.82
C PHE A 340 27.09 -6.88 11.70
N ASN A 341 26.12 -7.51 11.03
CA ASN A 341 24.78 -6.97 10.91
C ASN A 341 24.13 -6.83 12.30
N ALA A 342 24.25 -7.82 13.18
CA ALA A 342 23.72 -7.74 14.54
C ALA A 342 24.26 -6.54 15.33
N VAL A 343 25.56 -6.23 15.19
CA VAL A 343 26.18 -5.06 15.83
C VAL A 343 25.67 -3.75 15.20
N GLY A 344 25.61 -3.68 13.87
CA GLY A 344 25.07 -2.52 13.15
C GLY A 344 23.60 -2.26 13.48
N MET A 345 22.77 -3.29 13.48
CA MET A 345 21.35 -3.26 13.81
C MET A 345 21.12 -2.77 15.24
N ARG A 346 21.92 -3.25 16.20
CA ARG A 346 21.88 -2.75 17.58
C ARG A 346 22.21 -1.26 17.63
N LYS A 347 23.25 -0.82 16.92
CA LYS A 347 23.67 0.59 16.92
C LYS A 347 22.63 1.49 16.24
N LEU A 348 22.08 1.05 15.12
CA LEU A 348 20.98 1.73 14.43
C LEU A 348 19.74 1.83 15.32
N ALA A 349 19.35 0.74 15.98
CA ALA A 349 18.22 0.74 16.91
C ALA A 349 18.46 1.68 18.10
N GLU A 350 19.70 1.74 18.63
CA GLU A 350 20.11 2.67 19.68
C GLU A 350 19.95 4.13 19.22
N VAL A 351 20.44 4.47 18.02
CA VAL A 351 20.30 5.81 17.42
C VAL A 351 18.82 6.16 17.18
N ILE A 352 18.04 5.25 16.59
CA ILE A 352 16.60 5.47 16.34
C ILE A 352 15.85 5.67 17.64
N ALA A 353 16.13 4.86 18.67
CA ALA A 353 15.49 4.97 19.97
C ALA A 353 15.84 6.30 20.66
N GLN A 354 17.10 6.74 20.58
CA GLN A 354 17.53 8.02 21.10
C GLN A 354 16.83 9.17 20.37
N SER A 355 16.84 9.19 19.04
CA SER A 355 16.16 10.21 18.24
C SER A 355 14.65 10.25 18.50
N LYS A 356 14.01 9.08 18.67
CA LYS A 356 12.58 8.99 19.01
C LYS A 356 12.30 9.55 20.40
N LYS A 357 13.18 9.28 21.38
CA LYS A 357 13.08 9.83 22.73
C LYS A 357 13.24 11.35 22.72
N GLU A 358 14.28 11.87 22.06
CA GLU A 358 14.52 13.31 21.94
C GLU A 358 13.35 14.02 21.26
N ARG A 359 12.82 13.44 20.17
CA ARG A 359 11.63 13.97 19.49
C ARG A 359 10.43 14.02 20.43
N ALA A 360 10.15 12.96 21.17
CA ALA A 360 9.03 12.91 22.12
C ALA A 360 9.20 13.92 23.27
N GLU A 361 10.42 14.10 23.77
CA GLU A 361 10.72 15.12 24.78
C GLU A 361 10.50 16.54 24.23
N ILE A 362 10.92 16.81 23.00
CA ILE A 362 10.70 18.11 22.33
C ILE A 362 9.21 18.35 22.11
N GLU A 363 8.47 17.37 21.58
CA GLU A 363 7.01 17.48 21.38
C GLU A 363 6.29 17.72 22.71
N ALA A 364 6.62 16.99 23.78
CA ALA A 364 6.04 17.20 25.09
C ALA A 364 6.37 18.59 25.69
N GLN A 365 7.61 19.05 25.53
CA GLN A 365 8.01 20.40 25.97
C GLN A 365 7.28 21.49 25.17
N ALA A 366 7.13 21.31 23.86
CA ALA A 366 6.39 22.22 23.00
C ALA A 366 4.92 22.30 23.42
N ASP A 367 4.27 21.16 23.67
CA ASP A 367 2.88 21.09 24.14
C ASP A 367 2.68 21.81 25.48
N VAL A 368 3.59 21.59 26.45
CA VAL A 368 3.55 22.29 27.74
C VAL A 368 3.76 23.80 27.56
N ALA A 369 4.67 24.21 26.69
CA ALA A 369 4.91 25.62 26.40
C ALA A 369 3.68 26.30 25.78
N VAL A 370 3.04 25.66 24.80
CA VAL A 370 1.80 26.14 24.17
C VAL A 370 0.67 26.26 25.20
N ARG A 371 0.47 25.23 26.05
CA ARG A 371 -0.56 25.27 27.10
C ARG A 371 -0.30 26.36 28.14
N ARG A 372 0.96 26.57 28.53
CA ARG A 372 1.33 27.67 29.46
C ARG A 372 1.03 29.03 28.83
N ALA A 373 1.44 29.24 27.59
CA ALA A 373 1.15 30.48 26.87
C ALA A 373 -0.36 30.74 26.72
N ALA A 374 -1.15 29.70 26.42
CA ALA A 374 -2.61 29.80 26.37
C ALA A 374 -3.23 30.14 27.74
N MET A 375 -2.75 29.50 28.81
CA MET A 375 -3.23 29.78 30.18
C MET A 375 -2.86 31.20 30.62
N GLU A 376 -1.66 31.67 30.31
CA GLU A 376 -1.23 33.05 30.58
C GLU A 376 -2.05 34.07 29.78
N ALA A 377 -2.31 33.80 28.50
CA ALA A 377 -3.16 34.64 27.66
C ALA A 377 -4.60 34.73 28.21
N GLU A 378 -5.18 33.61 28.65
CA GLU A 378 -6.52 33.59 29.23
C GLU A 378 -6.57 34.31 30.58
N ARG A 379 -5.55 34.13 31.43
CA ARG A 379 -5.43 34.86 32.69
C ARG A 379 -5.32 36.37 32.46
N LEU A 380 -4.55 36.79 31.45
CA LEU A 380 -4.44 38.19 31.07
C LEU A 380 -5.78 38.73 30.58
N ARG A 381 -6.49 37.98 29.72
CA ARG A 381 -7.82 38.32 29.24
C ARG A 381 -8.82 38.53 30.38
N LEU A 382 -8.88 37.61 31.34
CA LEU A 382 -9.77 37.72 32.50
C LEU A 382 -9.42 38.93 33.38
N ASN A 383 -8.13 39.27 33.52
CA ASN A 383 -7.72 40.46 34.25
C ASN A 383 -8.15 41.75 33.53
N ILE A 384 -7.98 41.81 32.21
CA ILE A 384 -8.44 42.95 31.39
C ILE A 384 -9.96 43.10 31.51
N GLU A 385 -10.73 42.01 31.38
CA GLU A 385 -12.19 42.05 31.51
C GLU A 385 -12.63 42.54 32.90
N LYS A 386 -11.93 42.09 33.96
CA LYS A 386 -12.17 42.58 35.32
C LYS A 386 -11.84 44.07 35.45
N GLU A 387 -10.74 44.54 34.89
CA GLU A 387 -10.34 45.95 34.92
C GLU A 387 -11.31 46.84 34.13
N GLU A 388 -11.77 46.38 32.96
CA GLU A 388 -12.81 47.05 32.16
C GLU A 388 -14.12 47.18 32.92
N GLU A 389 -14.56 46.10 33.59
CA GLU A 389 -15.79 46.14 34.37
C GLU A 389 -15.65 47.03 35.61
N GLN A 390 -14.49 47.02 36.28
CA GLN A 390 -14.20 47.94 37.38
C GLN A 390 -14.21 49.40 36.92
N ALA A 391 -13.61 49.70 35.76
CA ALA A 391 -13.61 51.03 35.18
C ALA A 391 -15.04 51.47 34.80
N ARG A 392 -15.86 50.57 34.24
CA ARG A 392 -17.27 50.83 33.93
C ARG A 392 -18.09 51.12 35.18
N ILE A 393 -17.93 50.33 36.24
CA ILE A 393 -18.62 50.57 37.53
C ILE A 393 -18.19 51.92 38.11
N ALA A 394 -16.89 52.23 38.11
CA ALA A 394 -16.38 53.52 38.58
C ALA A 394 -16.97 54.69 37.79
N GLN A 395 -17.03 54.58 36.45
CA GLN A 395 -17.65 55.58 35.60
C GLN A 395 -19.14 55.78 35.91
N ILE A 396 -19.90 54.70 36.12
CA ILE A 396 -21.31 54.78 36.50
C ILE A 396 -21.48 55.43 37.87
N GLN A 397 -20.62 55.10 38.83
CA GLN A 397 -20.64 55.73 40.15
C GLN A 397 -20.35 57.23 40.05
N GLU A 398 -19.33 57.62 39.29
CA GLU A 398 -18.96 59.02 39.07
C GLU A 398 -20.10 59.80 38.39
N LEU A 399 -20.70 59.22 37.33
CA LEU A 399 -21.87 59.80 36.68
C LEU A 399 -23.04 59.99 37.64
N ARG A 400 -23.36 58.97 38.46
CA ARG A 400 -24.43 59.07 39.48
C ARG A 400 -24.12 60.12 40.54
N THR A 401 -22.86 60.26 40.97
CA THR A 401 -22.48 61.33 41.90
C THR A 401 -22.64 62.71 41.28
N LEU A 402 -22.24 62.88 40.01
CA LEU A 402 -22.42 64.12 39.27
C LEU A 402 -23.90 64.46 39.08
N GLU A 403 -24.74 63.47 38.73
CA GLU A 403 -26.19 63.63 38.62
C GLU A 403 -26.82 64.06 39.96
N ALA A 404 -26.45 63.39 41.05
CA ALA A 404 -26.95 63.73 42.39
C ALA A 404 -26.50 65.13 42.84
N ASP A 405 -25.26 65.51 42.58
CA ASP A 405 -24.75 66.85 42.87
C ASP A 405 -25.48 67.92 42.05
N GLN A 406 -25.72 67.64 40.76
CA GLN A 406 -26.44 68.55 39.88
C GLN A 406 -27.92 68.68 40.26
N GLU A 407 -28.58 67.59 40.64
CA GLU A 407 -29.94 67.61 41.16
C GLU A 407 -30.02 68.41 42.47
N ALA A 408 -29.07 68.22 43.38
CA ALA A 408 -28.96 69.01 44.61
C ALA A 408 -28.72 70.50 44.33
N GLU A 409 -27.92 70.83 43.33
CA GLU A 409 -27.66 72.23 42.93
C GLU A 409 -28.91 72.86 42.30
N ILE A 410 -29.65 72.13 41.47
CA ILE A 410 -30.92 72.56 40.89
C ILE A 410 -31.96 72.79 42.00
N ALA A 411 -32.09 71.86 42.94
CA ALA A 411 -33.00 71.99 44.07
C ALA A 411 -32.66 73.24 44.93
N ARG A 412 -31.38 73.48 45.22
CA ARG A 412 -30.92 74.70 45.92
C ARG A 412 -31.28 75.97 45.14
N LYS A 413 -31.06 75.99 43.82
CA LYS A 413 -31.41 77.13 42.95
C LYS A 413 -32.91 77.37 42.91
N GLN A 414 -33.72 76.31 42.83
CA GLN A 414 -35.19 76.39 42.85
C GLN A 414 -35.70 76.89 44.21
N GLU A 415 -35.19 76.38 45.32
CA GLU A 415 -35.56 76.87 46.66
C GLU A 415 -35.18 78.35 46.86
N ALA A 416 -34.00 78.76 46.40
CA ALA A 416 -33.58 80.16 46.47
C ALA A 416 -34.51 81.07 45.66
N ALA A 417 -34.87 80.66 44.44
CA ALA A 417 -35.82 81.39 43.59
C ALA A 417 -37.22 81.47 44.21
N LEU A 418 -37.70 80.40 44.86
CA LEU A 418 -38.98 80.39 45.58
C LEU A 418 -38.94 81.32 46.80
N LYS A 419 -37.86 81.28 47.60
CA LYS A 419 -37.68 82.19 48.75
C LYS A 419 -37.67 83.65 48.31
N GLU A 420 -36.96 83.98 47.24
CA GLU A 420 -36.90 85.35 46.71
C GLU A 420 -38.27 85.83 46.19
N ARG A 421 -39.02 84.95 45.52
CA ARG A 421 -40.40 85.21 45.10
C ARG A 421 -41.33 85.45 46.31
N GLU A 422 -41.20 84.65 47.36
CA GLU A 422 -41.99 84.82 48.59
C GLU A 422 -41.65 86.12 49.31
N ILE A 423 -40.36 86.48 49.42
CA ILE A 423 -39.93 87.76 50.00
C ILE A 423 -40.52 88.93 49.21
N ALA A 424 -40.52 88.87 47.87
CA ALA A 424 -41.12 89.89 47.02
C ALA A 424 -42.66 89.94 47.15
N ARG A 425 -43.32 88.79 47.36
CA ARG A 425 -44.77 88.72 47.61
C ARG A 425 -45.13 89.35 48.95
N VAL A 426 -44.42 88.97 50.02
CA VAL A 426 -44.66 89.47 51.38
C VAL A 426 -44.40 90.97 51.46
N SER A 427 -43.33 91.47 50.83
CA SER A 427 -43.05 92.91 50.81
C SER A 427 -44.15 93.69 50.07
N ARG A 428 -44.65 93.17 48.95
CA ARG A 428 -45.80 93.73 48.24
C ARG A 428 -47.06 93.69 49.12
N GLU A 429 -47.32 92.59 49.81
CA GLU A 429 -48.49 92.44 50.68
C GLU A 429 -48.44 93.36 51.90
N GLN A 430 -47.27 93.53 52.52
CA GLN A 430 -47.06 94.49 53.60
C GLN A 430 -47.30 95.93 53.12
N ASN A 431 -46.84 96.28 51.92
CA ASN A 431 -47.10 97.60 51.33
C ASN A 431 -48.59 97.82 51.04
N ILE A 432 -49.31 96.81 50.56
CA ILE A 432 -50.76 96.88 50.32
C ILE A 432 -51.51 97.01 51.65
N ARG A 433 -51.21 96.17 52.65
CA ARG A 433 -51.84 96.26 53.98
C ARG A 433 -51.56 97.59 54.67
N ALA A 434 -50.34 98.14 54.55
CA ALA A 434 -50.02 99.46 55.08
C ALA A 434 -50.88 100.56 54.43
N ALA A 435 -51.08 100.49 53.12
CA ALA A 435 -51.96 101.42 52.39
C ALA A 435 -53.45 101.23 52.77
N GLU A 436 -53.89 100.00 52.98
CA GLU A 436 -55.26 99.66 53.36
C GLU A 436 -55.60 100.12 54.79
N ILE A 437 -54.66 99.94 55.74
CA ILE A 437 -54.79 100.43 57.12
C ILE A 437 -54.81 101.97 57.17
N ALA A 438 -54.03 102.64 56.33
CA ALA A 438 -54.07 104.10 56.24
C ALA A 438 -55.44 104.58 55.75
N LYS A 439 -56.00 103.91 54.73
CA LYS A 439 -57.34 104.19 54.19
C LYS A 439 -58.46 103.89 55.19
N SER A 440 -58.35 102.79 55.94
CA SER A 440 -59.38 102.41 56.93
C SER A 440 -59.41 103.40 58.10
N ARG A 441 -58.26 103.88 58.58
CA ARG A 441 -58.18 104.92 59.62
C ARG A 441 -58.81 106.24 59.20
N GLU A 442 -58.68 106.63 57.93
CA GLU A 442 -59.33 107.82 57.38
C GLU A 442 -60.86 107.68 57.34
N LEU A 443 -61.37 106.48 57.03
CA LEU A 443 -62.81 106.19 57.01
C LEU A 443 -63.40 106.08 58.42
N GLU A 444 -62.66 105.53 59.39
CA GLU A 444 -63.13 105.33 60.78
C GLU A 444 -63.37 106.67 61.50
N VAL A 445 -62.55 107.68 61.21
CA VAL A 445 -62.73 109.07 61.72
C VAL A 445 -64.02 109.69 61.15
N ALA A 446 -64.33 109.45 59.87
CA ALA A 446 -65.56 109.94 59.25
C ALA A 446 -66.83 109.19 59.76
N GLU A 447 -66.68 107.93 60.18
CA GLU A 447 -67.79 107.09 60.65
C GLU A 447 -68.14 107.38 62.12
N GLN A 448 -67.15 107.73 62.96
CA GLN A 448 -67.38 108.22 64.33
C GLN A 448 -68.26 109.48 64.38
N GLU A 449 -68.09 110.38 63.41
CA GLU A 449 -68.89 111.60 63.28
C GLU A 449 -70.36 111.30 62.89
N ARG A 450 -70.58 110.22 62.14
CA ARG A 450 -71.91 109.75 61.72
C ARG A 450 -72.65 108.97 62.81
N GLN A 451 -71.94 108.25 63.68
CA GLN A 451 -72.56 107.41 64.73
C GLN A 451 -73.22 108.21 65.88
N ILE A 452 -72.79 109.44 66.15
CA ILE A 452 -73.43 110.31 67.16
C ILE A 452 -74.88 110.67 66.77
N VAL A 453 -75.18 110.78 65.47
CA VAL A 453 -76.50 111.18 64.96
C VAL A 453 -77.47 109.98 64.88
N ILE A 454 -76.96 108.75 64.76
CA ILE A 454 -77.77 107.53 64.58
C ILE A 454 -78.15 106.89 65.93
N ALA A 455 -77.33 107.07 66.98
CA ALA A 455 -77.60 106.51 68.31
C ALA A 455 -78.89 107.05 68.97
N GLN A 456 -79.37 108.25 68.61
CA GLN A 456 -80.66 108.77 69.09
C GLN A 456 -81.88 108.13 68.41
N LYS A 457 -81.70 107.44 67.28
CA LYS A 457 -82.80 106.95 66.42
C LYS A 457 -83.02 105.43 66.46
N SER A 458 -82.10 104.69 67.08
CA SER A 458 -82.10 103.21 67.12
C SER A 458 -82.92 102.59 68.25
N GLU A 459 -83.44 103.37 69.21
CA GLU A 459 -84.23 102.84 70.33
C GLU A 459 -85.65 102.39 69.92
N GLU A 460 -86.19 102.94 68.82
CA GLU A 460 -87.56 102.65 68.36
C GLU A 460 -87.67 101.36 67.50
N GLU A 461 -86.58 100.91 66.86
CA GLU A 461 -86.64 99.83 65.86
C GLU A 461 -86.56 98.42 66.48
N SER A 462 -86.12 98.31 67.74
CA SER A 462 -85.84 97.03 68.39
C SER A 462 -87.10 96.22 68.78
N ARG A 463 -88.31 96.78 68.61
CA ARG A 463 -89.58 96.08 68.87
C ARG A 463 -90.13 95.27 67.68
N ALA A 464 -89.55 95.36 66.48
CA ALA A 464 -90.13 94.76 65.28
C ALA A 464 -89.49 93.44 64.79
N ARG A 465 -88.37 92.98 65.36
CA ARG A 465 -87.64 91.79 64.85
C ARG A 465 -88.10 90.43 65.38
N ALA A 466 -89.11 90.39 66.26
CA ALA A 466 -89.61 89.16 66.86
C ALA A 466 -90.58 88.33 65.97
N SER A 467 -90.93 88.77 64.75
CA SER A 467 -91.93 88.10 63.90
C SER A 467 -91.38 87.34 62.67
N ALA A 468 -90.06 87.14 62.55
CA ALA A 468 -89.44 86.64 61.32
C ALA A 468 -89.10 85.13 61.30
N ASP A 469 -89.27 84.39 62.39
CA ASP A 469 -88.80 83.00 62.49
C ASP A 469 -89.78 81.92 62.01
N SER A 470 -91.02 82.25 61.59
CA SER A 470 -92.00 81.25 61.16
C SER A 470 -91.89 80.78 59.70
N ALA A 471 -91.02 81.38 58.87
CA ALA A 471 -90.96 81.09 57.43
C ALA A 471 -89.94 80.01 57.00
N ARG A 472 -89.14 79.43 57.92
CA ARG A 472 -88.07 78.47 57.56
C ARG A 472 -88.53 77.00 57.47
N ALA A 473 -89.80 76.70 57.73
CA ALA A 473 -90.27 75.31 57.86
C ALA A 473 -90.64 74.60 56.54
N GLU A 474 -90.79 75.29 55.40
CA GLU A 474 -91.26 74.66 54.15
C GLU A 474 -90.15 74.12 53.22
N ALA A 475 -88.88 74.42 53.47
CA ALA A 475 -87.78 74.04 52.57
C ALA A 475 -87.36 72.55 52.63
N THR A 476 -87.82 71.80 53.63
CA THR A 476 -87.31 70.46 53.92
C THR A 476 -87.99 69.33 53.13
N LYS A 477 -89.08 69.60 52.39
CA LYS A 477 -89.86 68.57 51.68
C LYS A 477 -89.37 68.19 50.28
N ALA A 478 -88.39 68.90 49.72
CA ALA A 478 -87.95 68.69 48.33
C ALA A 478 -86.66 67.86 48.16
N ALA A 479 -86.00 67.41 49.24
CA ALA A 479 -84.68 66.78 49.18
C ALA A 479 -84.68 65.24 49.03
N GLU A 480 -85.81 64.57 49.28
CA GLU A 480 -85.84 63.10 49.40
C GLU A 480 -85.93 62.31 48.08
N SER A 481 -86.21 62.95 46.94
CA SER A 481 -86.36 62.23 45.64
C SER A 481 -85.05 62.01 44.87
N VAL A 482 -83.94 62.62 45.31
CA VAL A 482 -82.63 62.55 44.61
C VAL A 482 -81.75 61.39 45.14
N HIS A 483 -82.03 60.90 46.35
CA HIS A 483 -81.23 59.85 46.99
C HIS A 483 -81.37 58.48 46.28
N THR A 484 -82.57 58.16 45.82
CA THR A 484 -82.90 56.85 45.22
C THR A 484 -82.34 56.64 43.81
N ALA A 485 -82.05 57.70 43.06
CA ALA A 485 -81.41 57.59 41.74
C ALA A 485 -79.90 57.33 41.81
N ARG A 486 -79.25 57.72 42.92
CA ARG A 486 -77.80 57.61 43.10
C ARG A 486 -77.36 56.20 43.50
N GLU A 487 -78.23 55.47 44.20
CA GLU A 487 -77.96 54.10 44.65
C GLU A 487 -78.01 53.06 43.51
N ILE A 488 -78.85 53.28 42.49
CA ILE A 488 -78.95 52.37 41.33
C ILE A 488 -77.69 52.43 40.43
N ALA A 489 -77.10 53.62 40.26
CA ALA A 489 -75.93 53.82 39.40
C ALA A 489 -74.59 53.36 40.01
N VAL A 490 -74.53 53.17 41.33
CA VAL A 490 -73.34 52.64 42.02
C VAL A 490 -73.30 51.11 41.91
N ALA A 491 -74.46 50.44 42.03
CA ALA A 491 -74.57 48.99 41.92
C ALA A 491 -74.24 48.45 40.50
N GLU A 492 -74.60 49.16 39.44
CA GLU A 492 -74.26 48.74 38.06
C GLU A 492 -72.75 48.85 37.75
N ARG A 493 -72.07 49.84 38.35
CA ARG A 493 -70.63 50.05 38.17
C ARG A 493 -69.79 48.98 38.87
N GLU A 494 -70.18 48.60 40.09
CA GLU A 494 -69.53 47.52 40.84
C GLU A 494 -69.66 46.17 40.12
N LYS A 495 -70.82 45.88 39.52
CA LYS A 495 -71.04 44.65 38.74
C LYS A 495 -70.16 44.59 37.49
N HIS A 496 -69.92 45.73 36.84
CA HIS A 496 -69.04 45.81 35.67
C HIS A 496 -67.56 45.65 36.02
N ILE A 497 -67.13 46.20 37.16
CA ILE A 497 -65.76 46.05 37.66
C ILE A 497 -65.48 44.58 38.02
N ALA A 498 -66.42 43.91 38.69
CA ALA A 498 -66.29 42.49 39.04
C ALA A 498 -66.17 41.57 37.80
N LEU A 499 -66.89 41.88 36.69
CA LEU A 499 -66.77 41.13 35.44
C LEU A 499 -65.43 41.35 34.71
N ILE A 500 -64.88 42.56 34.80
CA ILE A 500 -63.59 42.91 34.17
C ILE A 500 -62.42 42.32 34.97
N GLU A 501 -62.54 42.23 36.29
CA GLU A 501 -61.52 41.65 37.16
C GLU A 501 -61.46 40.13 36.98
N ALA A 502 -62.63 39.46 36.93
CA ALA A 502 -62.73 38.05 36.60
C ALA A 502 -62.21 37.69 35.19
N SER A 503 -62.39 38.57 34.18
CA SER A 503 -61.86 38.32 32.83
C SER A 503 -60.35 38.51 32.74
N LYS A 504 -59.79 39.51 33.44
CA LYS A 504 -58.33 39.73 33.50
C LYS A 504 -57.59 38.62 34.22
N GLU A 505 -58.19 38.06 35.27
CA GLU A 505 -57.60 36.95 36.01
C GLU A 505 -57.59 35.67 35.17
N ALA A 506 -58.68 35.38 34.45
CA ALA A 506 -58.75 34.28 33.49
C ALA A 506 -57.77 34.44 32.30
N GLU A 507 -57.57 35.65 31.78
CA GLU A 507 -56.58 35.90 30.72
C GLU A 507 -55.14 35.68 31.20
N ARG A 508 -54.81 36.11 32.42
CA ARG A 508 -53.48 35.93 33.04
C ARG A 508 -53.16 34.46 33.29
N GLU A 509 -54.11 33.70 33.82
CA GLU A 509 -53.95 32.26 33.99
C GLU A 509 -53.83 31.54 32.63
N ALA A 510 -54.63 31.93 31.64
CA ALA A 510 -54.54 31.37 30.29
C ALA A 510 -53.20 31.70 29.60
N THR A 511 -52.62 32.89 29.84
CA THR A 511 -51.29 33.24 29.33
C THR A 511 -50.19 32.48 30.05
N GLN A 512 -50.26 32.34 31.39
CA GLN A 512 -49.29 31.54 32.14
C GLN A 512 -49.30 30.07 31.71
N ILE A 513 -50.49 29.47 31.53
CA ILE A 513 -50.62 28.08 31.07
C ILE A 513 -50.09 27.93 29.64
N ARG A 514 -50.38 28.87 28.73
CA ARG A 514 -49.80 28.84 27.37
C ARG A 514 -48.29 28.97 27.38
N LEU A 515 -47.74 29.90 28.17
CA LEU A 515 -46.31 30.14 28.22
C LEU A 515 -45.56 28.96 28.84
N ALA A 516 -46.12 28.36 29.89
CA ALA A 516 -45.61 27.14 30.50
C ALA A 516 -45.67 25.96 29.52
N ALA A 517 -46.78 25.80 28.79
CA ALA A 517 -46.93 24.75 27.78
C ALA A 517 -45.98 24.94 26.58
N THR A 518 -45.72 26.17 26.14
CA THR A 518 -44.73 26.43 25.08
C THR A 518 -43.31 26.21 25.57
N ALA A 519 -42.98 26.64 26.79
CA ALA A 519 -41.66 26.41 27.39
C ALA A 519 -41.39 24.91 27.64
N GLU A 520 -42.38 24.14 28.08
CA GLU A 520 -42.26 22.69 28.21
C GLU A 520 -42.14 21.99 26.85
N LYS A 521 -42.88 22.45 25.83
CA LYS A 521 -42.79 21.92 24.47
C LYS A 521 -41.39 22.17 23.86
N ASP A 522 -40.85 23.37 24.03
CA ASP A 522 -39.53 23.74 23.52
C ASP A 522 -38.42 22.99 24.29
N ALA A 523 -38.50 22.94 25.62
CA ALA A 523 -37.58 22.14 26.43
C ALA A 523 -37.67 20.63 26.14
N ALA A 524 -38.85 20.10 25.78
CA ALA A 524 -39.01 18.72 25.34
C ALA A 524 -38.44 18.50 23.93
N ALA A 525 -38.58 19.48 23.02
CA ALA A 525 -38.00 19.43 21.69
C ALA A 525 -36.47 19.45 21.74
N ASP A 526 -35.87 20.29 22.59
CA ASP A 526 -34.43 20.36 22.79
C ASP A 526 -33.88 19.07 23.41
N ARG A 527 -34.57 18.51 24.42
CA ARG A 527 -34.20 17.20 25.00
C ARG A 527 -34.32 16.07 23.98
N ALA A 528 -35.31 16.12 23.08
CA ALA A 528 -35.47 15.14 22.01
C ALA A 528 -34.40 15.30 20.91
N ALA A 529 -34.00 16.52 20.59
CA ALA A 529 -32.90 16.79 19.67
C ALA A 529 -31.56 16.30 20.24
N ALA A 530 -31.26 16.65 21.50
CA ALA A 530 -30.06 16.18 22.19
C ALA A 530 -30.00 14.65 22.32
N LYS A 531 -31.14 13.98 22.55
CA LYS A 531 -31.20 12.50 22.54
C LYS A 531 -30.95 11.91 21.15
N ARG A 532 -31.48 12.51 20.08
CA ARG A 532 -31.25 12.06 18.70
C ARG A 532 -29.80 12.24 18.28
N GLU A 533 -29.22 13.38 18.60
CA GLU A 533 -27.82 13.69 18.32
C GLU A 533 -26.89 12.75 19.08
N LYS A 534 -27.15 12.49 20.36
CA LYS A 534 -26.41 11.51 21.14
C LYS A 534 -26.53 10.10 20.56
N ALA A 535 -27.74 9.67 20.18
CA ALA A 535 -27.95 8.36 19.56
C ALA A 535 -27.27 8.24 18.18
N GLN A 536 -27.21 9.31 17.39
CA GLN A 536 -26.46 9.34 16.13
C GLN A 536 -24.96 9.28 16.36
N ALA A 537 -24.42 10.03 17.32
CA ALA A 537 -23.01 9.98 17.68
C ALA A 537 -22.60 8.58 18.19
N ASP A 538 -23.45 7.94 19.00
CA ASP A 538 -23.21 6.57 19.48
C ASP A 538 -23.28 5.56 18.31
N ALA A 539 -24.19 5.73 17.35
CA ALA A 539 -24.28 4.90 16.15
C ALA A 539 -23.04 5.06 15.25
N ASP A 540 -22.59 6.29 15.02
CA ASP A 540 -21.39 6.59 14.23
C ASP A 540 -20.13 6.04 14.93
N ALA A 541 -20.05 6.14 16.26
CA ALA A 541 -18.96 5.55 17.04
C ALA A 541 -18.94 4.01 16.89
N ILE A 542 -20.09 3.35 16.87
CA ILE A 542 -20.18 1.90 16.63
C ILE A 542 -19.76 1.55 15.20
N ILE A 543 -20.14 2.34 14.19
CA ILE A 543 -19.72 2.12 12.80
C ILE A 543 -18.20 2.24 12.67
N VAL A 544 -17.62 3.33 13.18
CA VAL A 544 -16.16 3.57 13.13
C VAL A 544 -15.39 2.49 13.87
N THR A 545 -15.85 2.07 15.05
CA THR A 545 -15.19 0.99 15.81
C THR A 545 -15.36 -0.38 15.14
N SER A 546 -16.47 -0.62 14.44
CA SER A 546 -16.69 -1.85 13.67
C SER A 546 -15.82 -1.90 12.42
N GLU A 547 -15.67 -0.77 11.71
CA GLU A 547 -14.76 -0.64 10.57
C GLU A 547 -13.30 -0.80 11.00
N ALA A 548 -12.89 -0.21 12.12
CA ALA A 548 -11.56 -0.40 12.70
C ALA A 548 -11.30 -1.88 13.04
N LYS A 549 -12.23 -2.56 13.74
CA LYS A 549 -12.11 -3.99 14.03
C LYS A 549 -12.06 -4.86 12.77
N LYS A 550 -12.82 -4.49 11.73
CA LYS A 550 -12.79 -5.20 10.44
C LYS A 550 -11.42 -5.07 9.77
N LEU A 551 -10.84 -3.87 9.78
CA LEU A 551 -9.48 -3.63 9.28
C LEU A 551 -8.43 -4.40 10.07
N ASP A 552 -8.50 -4.40 11.40
CA ASP A 552 -7.58 -5.15 12.26
C ASP A 552 -7.66 -6.66 11.99
N LEU A 553 -8.87 -7.22 11.87
CA LEU A 553 -9.07 -8.63 11.55
C LEU A 553 -8.60 -8.99 10.15
N LEU A 554 -8.75 -8.09 9.16
CA LEU A 554 -8.22 -8.29 7.82
C LEU A 554 -6.68 -8.26 7.82
N ALA A 555 -6.07 -7.33 8.54
CA ALA A 555 -4.62 -7.26 8.70
C ALA A 555 -4.08 -8.50 9.44
N GLU A 556 -4.77 -8.99 10.47
CA GLU A 556 -4.41 -10.21 11.17
C GLU A 556 -4.58 -11.45 10.26
N ALA A 557 -5.63 -11.50 9.44
CA ALA A 557 -5.83 -12.57 8.48
C ALA A 557 -4.76 -12.57 7.37
N GLU A 558 -4.37 -11.40 6.86
CA GLU A 558 -3.28 -11.25 5.89
C GLU A 558 -1.93 -11.64 6.51
N GLY A 559 -1.67 -11.21 7.75
CA GLY A 559 -0.47 -11.61 8.50
C GLY A 559 -0.42 -13.12 8.75
N ARG A 560 -1.53 -13.73 9.16
CA ARG A 560 -1.61 -15.20 9.31
C ARG A 560 -1.46 -15.92 7.97
N ARG A 561 -2.00 -15.39 6.88
CA ARG A 561 -1.83 -15.97 5.54
C ARG A 561 -0.36 -15.93 5.11
N ALA A 562 0.32 -14.82 5.34
CA ALA A 562 1.76 -14.69 5.07
C ALA A 562 2.61 -15.65 5.92
N LEU A 563 2.26 -15.86 7.19
CA LEU A 563 2.93 -16.85 8.05
C LEU A 563 2.70 -18.29 7.55
N VAL A 564 1.46 -18.64 7.17
CA VAL A 564 1.14 -19.97 6.63
C VAL A 564 1.81 -20.20 5.28
N GLU A 565 1.88 -19.18 4.43
CA GLU A 565 2.59 -19.24 3.15
C GLU A 565 4.09 -19.40 3.35
N ALA A 566 4.68 -18.69 4.32
CA ALA A 566 6.08 -18.89 4.72
C ALA A 566 6.35 -20.30 5.27
N ASP A 567 5.44 -20.86 6.08
CA ASP A 567 5.55 -22.24 6.57
C ASP A 567 5.39 -23.29 5.45
N ASN A 568 4.60 -23.00 4.42
CA ASN A 568 4.40 -23.88 3.25
C ASN A 568 5.58 -23.86 2.26
N VAL A 569 6.43 -22.84 2.29
CA VAL A 569 7.66 -22.76 1.48
C VAL A 569 8.82 -23.55 2.11
N LEU A 570 8.66 -24.07 3.34
CA LEU A 570 9.68 -24.88 4.00
C LEU A 570 9.89 -26.23 3.30
N SER A 571 11.16 -26.60 3.08
CA SER A 571 11.50 -27.89 2.46
C SER A 571 11.01 -29.08 3.29
N SER A 572 10.62 -30.18 2.62
CA SER A 572 10.09 -31.40 3.24
C SER A 572 10.95 -31.97 4.37
N ARG A 573 12.28 -31.81 4.29
CA ARG A 573 13.24 -32.22 5.33
C ARG A 573 13.10 -31.43 6.63
N VAL A 574 12.76 -30.13 6.55
CA VAL A 574 12.55 -29.27 7.74
C VAL A 574 11.20 -29.58 8.39
N VAL A 575 10.19 -29.92 7.59
CA VAL A 575 8.88 -30.38 8.07
C VAL A 575 9.03 -31.68 8.86
N ASP A 576 9.77 -32.67 8.33
CA ASP A 576 10.03 -33.93 9.04
C ASP A 576 10.79 -33.71 10.37
N MET A 577 11.75 -32.79 10.38
CA MET A 577 12.49 -32.42 11.58
C MET A 577 11.58 -31.75 12.62
N LYS A 578 10.72 -30.80 12.22
CA LYS A 578 9.73 -30.16 13.11
C LYS A 578 8.71 -31.17 13.65
N VAL A 579 8.23 -32.09 12.82
CA VAL A 579 7.33 -33.18 13.23
C VAL A 579 8.02 -34.09 14.25
N ASN A 580 9.30 -34.42 14.06
CA ASN A 580 10.05 -35.22 15.02
C ASN A 580 10.34 -34.47 16.32
N LEU A 581 10.66 -33.17 16.25
CA LEU A 581 10.83 -32.32 17.43
C LEU A 581 9.52 -32.23 18.24
N ALA A 582 8.39 -31.95 17.59
CA ALA A 582 7.09 -31.88 18.25
C ALA A 582 6.68 -33.23 18.87
N LYS A 583 7.00 -34.35 18.21
CA LYS A 583 6.84 -35.69 18.80
C LYS A 583 7.70 -35.85 20.06
N LEU A 584 8.97 -35.45 20.01
CA LEU A 584 9.91 -35.53 21.14
C LEU A 584 9.50 -34.62 22.31
N GLU A 585 8.97 -33.43 22.05
CA GLU A 585 8.48 -32.49 23.06
C GLU A 585 7.14 -32.92 23.67
N ALA A 586 6.30 -33.61 22.91
CA ALA A 586 5.06 -34.20 23.42
C ALA A 586 5.29 -35.51 24.19
N LEU A 587 6.44 -36.19 24.01
CA LEU A 587 6.75 -37.46 24.69
C LEU A 587 6.63 -37.38 26.22
N PRO A 588 7.11 -36.35 26.94
CA PRO A 588 6.94 -36.26 28.40
C PRO A 588 5.47 -36.23 28.83
N ALA A 589 4.61 -35.52 28.08
CA ALA A 589 3.18 -35.45 28.35
C ALA A 589 2.48 -36.79 28.04
N ILE A 590 2.85 -37.43 26.92
CA ILE A 590 2.34 -38.76 26.55
C ILE A 590 2.79 -39.80 27.57
N ILE A 591 4.06 -39.79 27.99
CA ILE A 591 4.58 -40.70 29.02
C ILE A 591 3.91 -40.44 30.37
N ALA A 592 3.70 -39.17 30.74
CA ALA A 592 2.94 -38.83 31.96
C ALA A 592 1.51 -39.39 31.92
N GLU A 593 0.83 -39.29 30.76
CA GLU A 593 -0.51 -39.85 30.59
C GLU A 593 -0.51 -41.39 30.47
N MET A 594 0.55 -42.00 29.91
CA MET A 594 0.73 -43.45 29.84
C MET A 594 1.11 -44.08 31.20
N VAL A 595 1.73 -43.32 32.09
CA VAL A 595 2.10 -43.78 33.45
C VAL A 595 0.98 -43.50 34.47
N LYS A 596 0.03 -42.60 34.17
CA LYS A 596 -1.17 -42.38 35.00
C LYS A 596 -1.98 -43.67 35.30
N PRO A 597 -2.23 -44.58 34.33
CA PRO A 597 -2.83 -45.88 34.62
C PRO A 597 -1.99 -46.75 35.55
N ALA A 598 -0.65 -46.70 35.46
CA ALA A 598 0.24 -47.46 36.31
C ALA A 598 0.27 -46.92 37.76
N GLN A 599 0.13 -45.60 37.96
CA GLN A 599 -0.05 -44.99 39.29
C GLN A 599 -1.35 -45.43 39.98
N LYS A 600 -2.36 -45.88 39.24
CA LYS A 600 -3.65 -46.33 39.82
C LYS A 600 -3.66 -47.82 40.20
N ILE A 601 -2.55 -48.54 40.08
CA ILE A 601 -2.45 -49.95 40.49
C ILE A 601 -1.65 -50.04 41.80
N ASP A 602 -2.30 -49.80 42.94
CA ASP A 602 -1.68 -49.97 44.27
C ASP A 602 -1.58 -51.44 44.72
N SER A 603 -2.35 -52.35 44.12
CA SER A 603 -2.20 -53.80 44.32
C SER A 603 -2.90 -54.58 43.21
N ILE A 604 -2.18 -55.53 42.61
CA ILE A 604 -2.77 -56.49 41.67
C ILE A 604 -3.55 -57.52 42.50
N LYS A 605 -4.86 -57.34 42.61
CA LYS A 605 -5.74 -58.35 43.21
C LYS A 605 -6.03 -59.42 42.14
N ILE A 606 -5.29 -60.53 42.21
CA ILE A 606 -5.50 -61.70 41.35
C ILE A 606 -6.86 -62.30 41.68
N HIS A 607 -7.88 -61.92 40.93
CA HIS A 607 -9.14 -62.64 40.90
C HIS A 607 -8.94 -63.90 40.06
N GLN A 608 -8.70 -65.04 40.73
CA GLN A 608 -8.84 -66.34 40.09
C GLN A 608 -10.31 -66.55 39.74
N VAL A 609 -10.66 -66.29 38.48
CA VAL A 609 -11.86 -66.87 37.87
C VAL A 609 -11.35 -67.95 36.91
N THR A 610 -11.12 -69.12 37.50
CA THR A 610 -11.08 -70.40 36.79
C THR A 610 -12.44 -70.61 36.15
N GLY A 611 -12.49 -70.60 34.82
CA GLY A 611 -13.70 -71.02 34.11
C GLY A 611 -13.78 -70.55 32.67
N LEU A 612 -13.50 -71.49 31.77
CA LEU A 612 -14.15 -71.60 30.46
C LEU A 612 -13.58 -70.76 29.30
N THR A 613 -12.42 -71.22 28.84
CA THR A 613 -12.15 -71.58 27.44
C THR A 613 -13.22 -71.25 26.39
N GLY A 614 -12.81 -70.39 25.44
CA GLY A 614 -12.77 -70.79 24.03
C GLY A 614 -14.06 -70.55 23.24
N GLY A 615 -14.26 -69.31 22.82
CA GLY A 615 -15.29 -68.93 21.85
C GLY A 615 -15.01 -69.45 20.44
N ASN A 616 -16.10 -69.73 19.73
CA ASN A 616 -16.11 -69.99 18.30
C ASN A 616 -17.51 -69.69 17.72
N PHE A 617 -17.62 -68.63 16.91
CA PHE A 617 -18.65 -68.33 15.89
C PHE A 617 -20.05 -68.02 16.48
N GLY A 618 -20.89 -67.12 15.98
CA GLY A 618 -20.95 -66.33 14.76
C GLY A 618 -22.41 -65.87 14.62
N ASN A 619 -22.63 -64.74 13.95
CA ASN A 619 -23.84 -64.33 13.22
C ASN A 619 -25.20 -64.21 13.98
N GLY A 620 -25.84 -63.03 13.87
CA GLY A 620 -27.27 -62.87 14.19
C GLY A 620 -27.69 -61.45 14.56
N ILE A 621 -28.14 -60.68 13.56
CA ILE A 621 -29.00 -59.49 13.69
C ILE A 621 -30.48 -59.99 13.61
N PRO A 622 -31.54 -59.27 14.06
CA PRO A 622 -31.80 -58.51 15.29
C PRO A 622 -33.12 -58.97 15.98
N GLY A 623 -33.45 -58.39 17.15
CA GLY A 623 -34.86 -58.10 17.46
C GLY A 623 -35.37 -58.43 18.86
N ALA A 624 -36.04 -57.42 19.43
CA ALA A 624 -37.10 -57.44 20.44
C ALA A 624 -36.75 -57.44 21.94
N ASP A 625 -37.04 -56.27 22.51
CA ASP A 625 -37.73 -56.01 23.78
C ASP A 625 -37.02 -56.16 25.14
N LYS A 626 -36.73 -54.99 25.74
CA LYS A 626 -37.23 -54.46 27.04
C LYS A 626 -36.36 -53.28 27.54
N PRO A 627 -36.82 -52.39 28.44
CA PRO A 627 -38.03 -51.56 28.42
C PRO A 627 -37.73 -50.03 28.57
N VAL A 628 -38.69 -49.22 28.14
CA VAL A 628 -38.64 -47.79 27.77
C VAL A 628 -38.58 -46.79 28.93
N VAL A 629 -38.09 -47.17 30.12
CA VAL A 629 -38.08 -46.27 31.30
C VAL A 629 -36.70 -45.69 31.62
N ASN A 630 -35.61 -46.31 31.14
CA ASN A 630 -34.26 -45.77 31.34
C ASN A 630 -33.79 -44.79 30.24
N GLN A 631 -34.50 -44.68 29.12
CA GLN A 631 -34.14 -43.75 28.03
C GLN A 631 -34.61 -42.30 28.28
N ALA A 632 -35.59 -42.07 29.15
CA ALA A 632 -36.04 -40.73 29.53
C ALA A 632 -35.14 -40.08 30.62
N LEU A 633 -34.47 -40.89 31.44
CA LEU A 633 -33.57 -40.40 32.49
C LEU A 633 -32.15 -40.12 31.95
N ASP A 634 -31.64 -40.92 31.01
CA ASP A 634 -30.36 -40.64 30.33
C ASP A 634 -30.44 -39.43 29.36
N SER A 635 -31.63 -39.11 28.83
CA SER A 635 -31.84 -37.92 28.00
C SER A 635 -31.96 -36.60 28.79
N ILE A 636 -32.32 -36.66 30.07
CA ILE A 636 -32.32 -35.48 30.96
C ILE A 636 -30.92 -35.23 31.55
N MET A 637 -30.09 -36.26 31.70
CA MET A 637 -28.71 -36.13 32.19
C MET A 637 -27.72 -35.71 31.08
N GLY A 638 -28.07 -35.89 29.80
CA GLY A 638 -27.32 -35.39 28.64
C GLY A 638 -27.47 -33.89 28.36
N MET A 639 -28.54 -33.24 28.84
CA MET A 639 -28.78 -31.81 28.63
C MET A 639 -28.07 -30.91 29.66
N ALA A 640 -27.80 -31.44 30.87
CA ALA A 640 -27.10 -30.71 31.93
C ALA A 640 -25.59 -30.55 31.67
N VAL A 641 -24.99 -31.38 30.80
CA VAL A 641 -23.55 -31.33 30.47
C VAL A 641 -23.22 -30.29 29.39
N GLN A 642 -24.22 -29.74 28.69
CA GLN A 642 -24.03 -28.72 27.64
C GLN A 642 -24.29 -27.28 28.07
N LEU A 643 -24.77 -27.05 29.30
CA LEU A 643 -24.97 -25.72 29.86
C LEU A 643 -23.71 -24.81 29.86
N PRO A 644 -22.48 -25.33 30.05
CA PRO A 644 -21.28 -24.48 29.96
C PRO A 644 -21.00 -23.94 28.55
N ALA A 645 -21.37 -24.70 27.50
CA ALA A 645 -21.16 -24.30 26.12
C ALA A 645 -22.18 -23.23 25.66
N LEU A 646 -23.42 -23.33 26.14
CA LEU A 646 -24.45 -22.31 25.91
C LEU A 646 -24.21 -21.04 26.73
N LYS A 647 -23.65 -21.16 27.93
CA LYS A 647 -23.30 -20.00 28.77
C LYS A 647 -22.18 -19.17 28.14
N LYS A 648 -21.14 -19.82 27.58
CA LYS A 648 -20.09 -19.14 26.81
C LYS A 648 -20.61 -18.47 25.53
N LEU A 649 -21.53 -19.10 24.81
CA LEU A 649 -22.18 -18.49 23.65
C LEU A 649 -23.05 -17.29 24.03
N GLY A 650 -23.76 -17.33 25.17
CA GLY A 650 -24.52 -16.20 25.69
C GLY A 650 -23.64 -15.04 26.16
N ASP A 651 -22.50 -15.35 26.80
CA ASP A 651 -21.52 -14.36 27.25
C ASP A 651 -20.77 -13.70 26.08
N GLU A 652 -20.48 -14.44 25.00
CA GLU A 652 -19.88 -13.88 23.75
C GLU A 652 -20.88 -13.06 22.92
N LEU A 653 -22.20 -13.32 23.06
CA LEU A 653 -23.28 -12.54 22.42
C LEU A 653 -23.82 -11.41 23.33
N GLY A 654 -23.25 -11.20 24.51
CA GLY A 654 -23.59 -10.08 25.40
C GLY A 654 -24.97 -10.16 26.07
N LEU A 655 -25.60 -11.34 26.13
CA LEU A 655 -26.93 -11.55 26.71
C LEU A 655 -26.84 -12.47 27.94
N SER A 656 -26.76 -11.86 29.13
CA SER A 656 -26.81 -12.59 30.39
C SER A 656 -28.23 -13.07 30.69
N MET A 657 -28.51 -14.35 30.42
CA MET A 657 -29.75 -15.03 30.85
C MET A 657 -29.65 -15.47 32.32
N GLU A 658 -29.40 -14.51 33.23
CA GLU A 658 -29.40 -14.77 34.69
C GLU A 658 -30.76 -14.47 35.34
N ASP A 659 -31.66 -13.76 34.64
CA ASP A 659 -33.05 -13.56 35.08
C ASP A 659 -34.03 -14.05 34.01
N GLY A 660 -34.58 -15.25 34.20
CA GLY A 660 -35.58 -15.84 33.29
C GLY A 660 -36.78 -14.92 33.05
N VAL A 661 -37.23 -14.82 31.79
CA VAL A 661 -38.49 -14.25 31.24
C VAL A 661 -38.98 -12.88 31.79
N SER A 662 -38.26 -12.24 32.70
CA SER A 662 -38.60 -10.96 33.33
C SER A 662 -37.81 -9.78 32.74
N GLY A 663 -36.84 -10.03 31.87
CA GLY A 663 -35.96 -9.00 31.29
C GLY A 663 -36.44 -8.38 29.97
N ILE A 664 -37.45 -8.93 29.30
CA ILE A 664 -37.83 -8.54 27.92
C ILE A 664 -38.95 -7.50 27.90
N LEU A 665 -38.93 -6.51 28.81
CA LEU A 665 -39.91 -5.42 28.79
C LEU A 665 -39.34 -4.05 29.15
N LYS A 666 -38.02 -3.82 28.95
CA LYS A 666 -37.40 -2.54 29.29
C LYS A 666 -36.63 -1.82 28.20
N ASP A 667 -36.95 -2.07 26.92
CA ASP A 667 -36.44 -1.29 25.78
C ASP A 667 -37.52 -0.95 24.75
N ILE A 668 -38.68 -0.49 25.22
CA ILE A 668 -39.57 0.38 24.42
C ILE A 668 -40.06 1.50 25.35
N GLY A 669 -39.40 2.66 25.25
CA GLY A 669 -39.72 3.88 25.98
C GLY A 669 -38.84 5.05 25.55
#